data_AF-A0A1F3VL84-F1
#
_entry.id   AF-A0A1F3VL84-F1
#
_cell.length_a   1.000
_cell.length_b   1.000
_cell.length_c   1.000
_cell.angle_alpha   90.00
_cell.angle_beta   90.00
_cell.angle_gamma   90.00
#
_symmetry.space_group_name_H-M   'P 1'
#
loop_
_entity.id
_entity.type
_entity.pdbx_description
1 polymer ?
#
loop_
_entity_poly.entity_id
_entity_poly.type
_entity_poly.pdbx_seq_one_letter_code
_entity_poly.pdbx_strand_id
1 'polypeptide(L)'
;MINNLKSPSMKMCNLISIMLTALLTANAMAVLNENFFQGKYKLNDDALHMYIGSTDSKKFGTFTIDLGDGGEVVVPDLLYPVGKTILGTRVLPVADETADGSIEVDKILNEVMYGDAEAKKEIFSVILYHHPEMHVATFDKLNDALRTEMGITHAGAYIGDGKTRNAPVDYNDRMWDVAGYPAHIYAISLKGENQEVINNNILVSLRILNGHNGGPVFPKDYKFDYFRTFNLKEVLDFYRAWIDPEFVRTDINQALGFPLNYPYIKLLKEHPGFKTYCNEHITIAINLGLNLVHTRQGYIDIWGQKLGTDLFNKAQIIFRDVTKKEAEEDAKTLNLMSADEISQITGKEIPEELLEKFKRPLWKRRIGSNILPLYYNPKIKKFALALAWKPETTADIMAHFIRLYANFTRVTVVRSSFAILSFAKEIYKRLGIFPDEFNQLAMKFIEKMIKQDIRLHSSRPLPELNGFSVGRLKAGHPQKKIFENKYFAALKKGFAPLLLGQSHLKKGIQTTQLAIKELRPQLATLEASLKADESNKDLIKKIKELKEKIKDLQASILVMNAQIKFIPSFDKMLDKIKQATPALTLPSNVLSNKSILNQRKTAMMLRLNEDIPNLKELSLEDLAWMSFAINVHKKDGAFSLMDLARDIRPKVEFNLQFDKKLKYIQYYSPPAIIHQIARNMYKEKDPDLVITALGTAFDQEEVEEKSDYDQNNDNINELKESLKQLFSE
;
A
#
# COMPACT_ATOMS: atom_id res chain seq x y z
N MET A 1 50.36 -23.62 -43.20
CA MET A 1 50.12 -23.70 -41.75
C MET A 1 49.33 -22.47 -41.33
N ILE A 2 48.18 -22.71 -40.67
CA ILE A 2 47.36 -21.78 -39.88
C ILE A 2 46.52 -20.75 -40.68
N ASN A 3 45.45 -21.27 -41.27
CA ASN A 3 44.12 -20.69 -41.15
C ASN A 3 43.53 -21.13 -39.80
N ASN A 4 43.01 -20.22 -38.96
CA ASN A 4 41.89 -20.56 -38.07
C ASN A 4 41.25 -19.38 -37.33
N LEU A 5 39.91 -19.41 -37.34
CA LEU A 5 38.94 -18.85 -36.38
C LEU A 5 38.56 -17.35 -36.47
N LYS A 6 37.65 -17.05 -37.40
CA LYS A 6 36.61 -16.02 -37.21
C LYS A 6 35.24 -16.72 -37.23
N SER A 7 34.72 -17.12 -36.07
CA SER A 7 33.40 -17.77 -36.01
C SER A 7 32.26 -16.74 -36.14
N PRO A 8 31.25 -16.99 -36.99
CA PRO A 8 30.06 -16.14 -37.13
C PRO A 8 29.29 -15.93 -35.82
N SER A 9 29.39 -16.87 -34.86
CA SER A 9 28.71 -16.81 -33.57
C SER A 9 29.15 -15.65 -32.70
N MET A 10 30.40 -15.20 -32.82
CA MET A 10 30.94 -14.12 -31.99
C MET A 10 30.38 -12.74 -32.41
N LYS A 11 30.14 -12.56 -33.72
CA LYS A 11 29.49 -11.34 -34.24
C LYS A 11 28.04 -11.24 -33.79
N MET A 12 27.30 -12.36 -33.76
CA MET A 12 25.89 -12.38 -33.36
C MET A 12 25.71 -12.14 -31.85
N CYS A 13 26.59 -12.68 -30.99
CA CYS A 13 26.55 -12.38 -29.55
C CYS A 13 26.89 -10.91 -29.24
N ASN A 14 27.84 -10.32 -29.96
CA ASN A 14 28.16 -8.90 -29.79
C ASN A 14 27.01 -8.01 -30.28
N LEU A 15 26.35 -8.37 -31.40
CA LEU A 15 25.19 -7.64 -31.90
C LEU A 15 24.01 -7.69 -30.91
N ILE A 16 23.72 -8.87 -30.33
CA ILE A 16 22.67 -9.03 -29.31
C ILE A 16 23.02 -8.23 -28.04
N SER A 17 24.29 -8.24 -27.60
CA SER A 17 24.71 -7.45 -26.44
C SER A 17 24.60 -5.95 -26.70
N ILE A 18 25.00 -5.49 -27.89
CA ILE A 18 24.88 -4.07 -28.29
C ILE A 18 23.40 -3.67 -28.38
N MET A 19 22.54 -4.51 -28.96
CA MET A 19 21.10 -4.26 -29.01
C MET A 19 20.48 -4.27 -27.61
N LEU A 20 20.89 -5.18 -26.71
CA LEU A 20 20.39 -5.21 -25.33
C LEU A 20 20.86 -3.99 -24.54
N THR A 21 22.12 -3.60 -24.68
CA THR A 21 22.67 -2.41 -24.03
C THR A 21 21.99 -1.16 -24.60
N ALA A 22 21.79 -1.06 -25.91
CA ALA A 22 21.07 0.03 -26.56
C ALA A 22 19.61 0.10 -26.12
N LEU A 23 18.91 -1.04 -25.98
CA LEU A 23 17.53 -1.11 -25.48
C LEU A 23 17.43 -0.72 -23.99
N LEU A 24 18.43 -1.12 -23.19
CA LEU A 24 18.53 -0.76 -21.78
C LEU A 24 18.91 0.72 -21.57
N THR A 25 19.80 1.28 -22.40
CA THR A 25 20.13 2.71 -22.39
C THR A 25 19.02 3.55 -23.00
N ALA A 26 18.27 3.05 -23.99
CA ALA A 26 17.08 3.72 -24.51
C ALA A 26 15.96 3.76 -23.46
N ASN A 27 15.75 2.69 -22.70
CA ASN A 27 14.82 2.71 -21.56
C ASN A 27 15.30 3.60 -20.41
N ALA A 28 16.61 3.73 -20.19
CA ALA A 28 17.16 4.63 -19.17
C ALA A 28 17.18 6.10 -19.60
N MET A 29 17.37 6.39 -20.90
CA MET A 29 17.35 7.75 -21.46
C MET A 29 15.93 8.25 -21.80
N ALA A 30 14.99 7.35 -22.13
CA ALA A 30 13.57 7.69 -22.28
C ALA A 30 12.92 8.12 -20.95
N VAL A 31 13.54 7.79 -19.81
CA VAL A 31 13.11 8.26 -18.47
C VAL A 31 13.57 9.71 -18.20
N LEU A 32 14.43 10.30 -19.03
CA LEU A 32 15.06 11.60 -18.74
C LEU A 32 14.72 12.75 -19.69
N ASN A 33 13.93 12.52 -20.75
CA ASN A 33 13.52 13.58 -21.69
C ASN A 33 12.04 13.95 -21.55
N GLU A 34 11.81 15.19 -21.11
CA GLU A 34 10.66 16.12 -21.31
C GLU A 34 9.19 15.69 -21.10
N ASN A 35 8.87 14.40 -20.89
CA ASN A 35 7.49 13.90 -20.84
C ASN A 35 7.01 13.48 -19.43
N PHE A 36 7.53 14.12 -18.38
CA PHE A 36 7.19 13.77 -16.99
C PHE A 36 5.72 14.11 -16.64
N PHE A 37 5.27 15.31 -17.03
CA PHE A 37 3.86 15.68 -16.96
C PHE A 37 3.16 15.31 -18.27
N GLN A 38 2.02 14.63 -18.19
CA GLN A 38 1.21 14.20 -19.33
C GLN A 38 -0.08 15.01 -19.45
N GLY A 39 -0.60 15.09 -20.67
CA GLY A 39 -1.79 15.87 -20.98
C GLY A 39 -1.51 17.37 -21.14
N LYS A 40 -2.61 18.14 -21.17
CA LYS A 40 -2.66 19.58 -21.45
C LYS A 40 -1.96 20.46 -20.41
N TYR A 41 -1.92 20.00 -19.17
CA TYR A 41 -1.50 20.79 -18.02
C TYR A 41 -0.16 20.33 -17.43
N LYS A 42 0.53 21.24 -16.74
CA LYS A 42 1.69 20.97 -15.89
C LYS A 42 1.64 21.84 -14.64
N LEU A 43 2.44 21.50 -13.63
CA LEU A 43 2.60 22.38 -12.46
C LEU A 43 3.41 23.62 -12.85
N ASN A 44 3.02 24.76 -12.29
CA ASN A 44 3.81 25.98 -12.39
C ASN A 44 5.04 25.94 -11.45
N ASP A 45 5.97 26.87 -11.64
CA ASP A 45 7.23 26.90 -10.90
C ASP A 45 7.02 27.12 -9.39
N ASP A 46 6.00 27.88 -8.99
CA ASP A 46 5.69 28.15 -7.58
C ASP A 46 5.19 26.90 -6.87
N ALA A 47 4.29 26.13 -7.49
CA ALA A 47 3.82 24.86 -6.99
C ALA A 47 4.96 23.84 -6.90
N LEU A 48 5.81 23.75 -7.93
CA LEU A 48 7.01 22.92 -7.88
C LEU A 48 7.93 23.33 -6.72
N HIS A 49 8.19 24.63 -6.55
CA HIS A 49 9.01 25.10 -5.43
C HIS A 49 8.39 24.78 -4.08
N MET A 50 7.07 24.95 -3.92
CA MET A 50 6.33 24.59 -2.71
C MET A 50 6.46 23.10 -2.39
N TYR A 51 6.28 22.23 -3.38
CA TYR A 51 6.26 20.78 -3.21
C TYR A 51 7.63 20.12 -3.14
N ILE A 52 8.62 20.63 -3.87
CA ILE A 52 9.92 19.95 -3.97
C ILE A 52 11.11 20.88 -3.71
N GLY A 53 10.88 22.10 -3.24
CA GLY A 53 11.94 23.09 -2.98
C GLY A 53 12.75 23.44 -4.23
N SER A 54 12.23 23.18 -5.43
CA SER A 54 12.96 23.17 -6.70
C SER A 54 11.98 23.36 -7.86
N THR A 55 12.42 23.95 -8.97
CA THR A 55 11.65 24.03 -10.23
C THR A 55 11.92 22.86 -11.19
N ASP A 56 12.81 21.93 -10.80
CA ASP A 56 13.06 20.70 -11.56
C ASP A 56 11.87 19.73 -11.48
N SER A 57 10.96 19.84 -12.46
CA SER A 57 9.78 18.98 -12.62
C SER A 57 10.09 17.48 -12.58
N LYS A 58 11.30 17.04 -12.93
CA LYS A 58 11.69 15.62 -12.92
C LYS A 58 11.75 15.02 -11.51
N LYS A 59 11.83 15.87 -10.49
CA LYS A 59 11.83 15.45 -9.08
C LYS A 59 10.43 15.33 -8.49
N PHE A 60 9.41 15.92 -9.12
CA PHE A 60 8.04 15.80 -8.64
C PHE A 60 7.62 14.33 -8.60
N GLY A 61 6.81 13.93 -7.61
CA GLY A 61 6.37 12.54 -7.41
C GLY A 61 7.50 11.50 -7.24
N THR A 62 8.73 11.95 -7.03
CA THR A 62 9.86 11.11 -6.61
C THR A 62 10.21 11.40 -5.16
N PHE A 63 10.85 10.43 -4.52
CA PHE A 63 11.37 10.54 -3.18
C PHE A 63 12.87 10.26 -3.17
N THR A 64 13.64 11.22 -2.68
CA THR A 64 15.11 11.17 -2.63
C THR A 64 15.56 10.82 -1.22
N ILE A 65 16.37 9.77 -1.14
CA ILE A 65 16.98 9.30 0.10
C ILE A 65 18.43 9.75 0.11
N ASP A 66 18.75 10.71 0.97
CA ASP A 66 20.14 11.11 1.24
C ASP A 66 20.79 10.03 2.11
N LEU A 67 21.86 9.43 1.59
CA LEU A 67 22.60 8.37 2.26
C LEU A 67 23.63 8.92 3.28
N GLY A 68 23.87 10.23 3.30
CA GLY A 68 24.78 10.95 4.20
C GLY A 68 26.26 10.87 3.81
N ASP A 69 26.60 10.18 2.73
CA ASP A 69 27.95 10.05 2.18
C ASP A 69 28.11 10.77 0.81
N GLY A 70 27.17 11.69 0.51
CA GLY A 70 27.02 12.33 -0.80
C GLY A 70 26.34 11.45 -1.85
N GLY A 71 26.00 10.20 -1.50
CA GLY A 71 25.16 9.34 -2.33
C GLY A 71 23.68 9.57 -2.11
N GLU A 72 22.89 9.40 -3.16
CA GLU A 72 21.43 9.52 -3.11
C GLU A 72 20.76 8.32 -3.77
N VAL A 73 19.54 8.01 -3.31
CA VAL A 73 18.66 7.03 -3.95
C VAL A 73 17.33 7.69 -4.27
N VAL A 74 17.01 7.82 -5.55
CA VAL A 74 15.72 8.36 -6.02
C VAL A 74 14.74 7.20 -6.23
N VAL A 75 13.58 7.28 -5.59
CA VAL A 75 12.47 6.33 -5.71
C VAL A 75 11.31 7.06 -6.37
N PRO A 76 10.85 6.66 -7.56
CA PRO A 76 9.67 7.31 -8.16
C PRO A 76 8.43 6.77 -7.46
N ASP A 77 8.11 7.18 -6.23
CA ASP A 77 7.09 6.51 -5.41
C ASP A 77 5.65 6.96 -5.71
N LEU A 78 5.40 8.20 -6.12
CA LEU A 78 4.06 8.71 -6.45
C LEU A 78 3.76 8.74 -7.96
N LEU A 79 4.73 8.38 -8.80
CA LEU A 79 4.52 8.31 -10.26
C LEU A 79 3.76 7.05 -10.66
N TYR A 80 2.85 7.16 -11.61
CA TYR A 80 2.11 6.01 -12.16
C TYR A 80 2.33 5.87 -13.66
N PRO A 81 2.03 4.68 -14.23
CA PRO A 81 2.06 4.48 -15.67
C PRO A 81 1.07 5.44 -16.33
N VAL A 82 1.61 6.31 -17.19
CA VAL A 82 0.81 7.23 -18.00
C VAL A 82 0.78 6.79 -19.46
N GLY A 83 1.73 5.95 -19.89
CA GLY A 83 1.69 5.20 -21.14
C GLY A 83 2.32 3.82 -20.94
N LYS A 84 2.51 3.05 -22.02
CA LYS A 84 3.00 1.65 -21.91
C LYS A 84 4.34 1.49 -21.16
N THR A 85 5.22 2.47 -21.24
CA THR A 85 6.58 2.39 -20.68
C THR A 85 7.00 3.62 -19.88
N ILE A 86 6.10 4.59 -19.72
CA ILE A 86 6.43 5.89 -19.12
C ILE A 86 5.73 6.02 -17.77
N LEU A 87 6.53 6.34 -16.74
CA LEU A 87 6.03 6.78 -15.45
C LEU A 87 5.99 8.31 -15.44
N GLY A 88 4.89 8.88 -14.94
CA GLY A 88 4.73 10.32 -14.87
C GLY A 88 3.51 10.71 -14.05
N THR A 89 2.99 11.90 -14.32
CA THR A 89 1.76 12.43 -13.72
C THR A 89 0.94 13.13 -14.79
N ARG A 90 -0.35 12.80 -14.91
CA ARG A 90 -1.29 13.63 -15.67
C ARG A 90 -1.88 14.66 -14.73
N VAL A 91 -1.57 15.93 -14.96
CA VAL A 91 -2.03 17.05 -14.14
C VAL A 91 -3.44 17.42 -14.57
N LEU A 92 -4.36 17.49 -13.62
CA LEU A 92 -5.74 17.89 -13.84
C LEU A 92 -6.06 19.06 -12.89
N PRO A 93 -6.35 20.27 -13.41
CA PRO A 93 -6.73 21.38 -12.56
C PRO A 93 -8.11 21.16 -11.97
N VAL A 94 -8.27 21.49 -10.70
CA VAL A 94 -9.57 21.61 -10.03
C VAL A 94 -9.65 22.91 -9.24
N ALA A 95 -10.83 23.48 -9.15
CA ALA A 95 -11.11 24.62 -8.30
C ALA A 95 -12.30 24.26 -7.40
N ASP A 96 -12.10 24.36 -6.09
CA ASP A 96 -13.23 24.29 -5.17
C ASP A 96 -14.10 25.55 -5.32
N GLU A 97 -15.35 25.49 -4.85
CA GLU A 97 -16.30 26.62 -4.83
C GLU A 97 -16.85 27.11 -6.18
N THR A 98 -16.32 26.64 -7.32
CA THR A 98 -16.85 26.97 -8.65
C THR A 98 -17.66 25.82 -9.22
N ALA A 99 -18.81 26.11 -9.82
CA ALA A 99 -19.68 25.08 -10.42
C ALA A 99 -18.97 24.27 -11.53
N ASP A 100 -17.99 24.89 -12.18
CA ASP A 100 -17.25 24.35 -13.32
C ASP A 100 -15.84 23.84 -12.94
N GLY A 101 -15.49 23.91 -11.65
CA GLY A 101 -14.14 23.68 -11.15
C GLY A 101 -13.63 22.26 -11.27
N SER A 102 -14.40 21.32 -11.82
CA SER A 102 -13.97 19.94 -12.09
C SER A 102 -14.32 19.45 -13.49
N ILE A 103 -14.71 20.35 -14.40
CA ILE A 103 -15.08 19.99 -15.77
C ILE A 103 -14.00 19.18 -16.48
N GLU A 104 -12.73 19.57 -16.32
CA GLU A 104 -11.63 18.87 -16.98
C GLU A 104 -11.46 17.45 -16.43
N VAL A 105 -11.60 17.27 -15.12
CA VAL A 105 -11.59 15.94 -14.50
C VAL A 105 -12.75 15.11 -15.05
N ASP A 106 -13.96 15.65 -15.07
CA ASP A 106 -15.15 14.95 -15.57
C ASP A 106 -15.01 14.54 -17.03
N LYS A 107 -14.53 15.44 -17.89
CA LYS A 107 -14.26 15.14 -19.31
C LYS A 107 -13.31 13.98 -19.46
N ILE A 108 -12.16 14.01 -18.77
CA ILE A 108 -11.16 12.95 -18.85
C ILE A 108 -11.70 11.63 -18.32
N LEU A 109 -12.42 11.64 -17.19
CA LEU A 109 -13.00 10.43 -16.61
C LEU A 109 -14.07 9.85 -17.52
N ASN A 110 -14.97 10.66 -18.06
CA ASN A 110 -16.01 10.22 -19.00
C ASN A 110 -15.39 9.69 -20.30
N GLU A 111 -14.40 10.39 -20.83
CA GLU A 111 -13.69 10.01 -22.03
C GLU A 111 -12.97 8.67 -21.87
N VAL A 112 -12.32 8.44 -20.73
CA VAL A 112 -11.60 7.19 -20.45
C VAL A 112 -12.53 6.04 -20.09
N MET A 113 -13.51 6.27 -19.21
CA MET A 113 -14.40 5.21 -18.69
C MET A 113 -15.51 4.83 -19.67
N TYR A 114 -16.00 5.79 -20.45
CA TYR A 114 -17.18 5.62 -21.31
C TYR A 114 -16.89 5.83 -22.80
N GLY A 115 -15.71 6.32 -23.15
CA GLY A 115 -15.32 6.57 -24.54
C GLY A 115 -15.85 7.88 -25.12
N ASP A 116 -16.49 8.71 -24.30
CA ASP A 116 -17.13 9.97 -24.70
C ASP A 116 -16.96 10.99 -23.57
N ALA A 117 -16.27 12.11 -23.85
CA ALA A 117 -15.96 13.15 -22.88
C ALA A 117 -17.22 13.86 -22.35
N GLU A 118 -18.28 13.91 -23.16
CA GLU A 118 -19.53 14.60 -22.84
C GLU A 118 -20.60 13.65 -22.27
N ALA A 119 -20.21 12.41 -21.95
CA ALA A 119 -21.12 11.43 -21.38
C ALA A 119 -21.66 11.90 -20.02
N LYS A 120 -22.97 12.07 -19.91
CA LYS A 120 -23.65 12.42 -18.65
C LYS A 120 -23.95 11.17 -17.81
N LYS A 121 -22.91 10.39 -17.51
CA LYS A 121 -23.01 9.13 -16.75
C LYS A 121 -22.43 9.33 -15.36
N GLU A 122 -22.97 8.60 -14.37
CA GLU A 122 -22.51 8.71 -12.98
C GLU A 122 -21.03 8.27 -12.88
N ILE A 123 -20.17 9.12 -12.33
CA ILE A 123 -18.74 8.86 -12.17
C ILE A 123 -18.49 8.23 -10.80
N PHE A 124 -17.61 7.22 -10.76
CA PHE A 124 -16.99 6.78 -9.52
C PHE A 124 -15.49 6.66 -9.74
N SER A 125 -14.70 7.30 -8.89
CA SER A 125 -13.25 7.11 -8.85
C SER A 125 -12.77 7.14 -7.41
N VAL A 126 -11.75 6.36 -7.10
CA VAL A 126 -11.05 6.49 -5.83
C VAL A 126 -10.08 7.66 -5.93
N ILE A 127 -10.03 8.49 -4.90
CA ILE A 127 -9.05 9.58 -4.81
C ILE A 127 -8.12 9.34 -3.62
N LEU A 128 -6.82 9.55 -3.81
CA LEU A 128 -5.79 9.36 -2.79
C LEU A 128 -4.97 10.64 -2.62
N TYR A 129 -5.08 11.26 -1.44
CA TYR A 129 -4.38 12.49 -1.10
C TYR A 129 -2.97 12.18 -0.62
N HIS A 130 -2.00 12.93 -1.12
CA HIS A 130 -0.60 12.69 -0.82
C HIS A 130 0.17 13.96 -0.46
N HIS A 131 1.31 13.74 0.20
CA HIS A 131 2.24 14.76 0.68
C HIS A 131 3.49 14.83 -0.21
N PRO A 132 3.43 15.52 -1.36
CA PRO A 132 4.59 15.68 -2.24
C PRO A 132 5.70 16.53 -1.60
N GLU A 133 5.39 17.40 -0.63
CA GLU A 133 6.36 18.22 0.13
C GLU A 133 7.41 17.37 0.87
N MET A 134 7.04 16.15 1.25
CA MET A 134 7.91 15.21 1.94
C MET A 134 8.83 14.42 1.00
N HIS A 135 9.25 14.99 -0.13
CA HIS A 135 10.01 14.30 -1.19
C HIS A 135 11.50 14.00 -0.87
N VAL A 136 12.07 14.48 0.23
CA VAL A 136 13.46 14.20 0.62
C VAL A 136 13.53 13.78 2.09
N ALA A 137 14.31 12.74 2.39
CA ALA A 137 14.73 12.46 3.77
C ALA A 137 16.14 11.88 3.83
N THR A 138 16.81 12.08 4.95
CA THR A 138 18.01 11.32 5.29
C THR A 138 17.62 9.88 5.62
N PHE A 139 18.51 8.92 5.31
CA PHE A 139 18.21 7.49 5.49
C PHE A 139 17.77 7.11 6.92
N ASP A 140 18.31 7.78 7.94
CA ASP A 140 17.97 7.57 9.35
C ASP A 140 16.55 8.08 9.73
N LYS A 141 16.00 9.00 8.93
CA LYS A 141 14.65 9.57 9.11
C LYS A 141 13.59 8.95 8.20
N LEU A 142 13.95 7.90 7.46
CA LEU A 142 13.09 7.31 6.43
C LEU A 142 11.76 6.77 6.98
N ASN A 143 11.76 6.19 8.18
CA ASN A 143 10.54 5.72 8.84
C ASN A 143 9.62 6.86 9.29
N ASP A 144 10.17 8.04 9.57
CA ASP A 144 9.42 9.20 10.05
C ASP A 144 8.80 10.01 8.88
N ALA A 145 9.30 9.80 7.66
CA ALA A 145 8.87 10.51 6.45
C ALA A 145 7.61 9.94 5.77
N LEU A 146 6.70 9.30 6.54
CA LEU A 146 5.44 8.68 6.07
C LEU A 146 5.61 7.64 4.94
N ARG A 147 6.81 7.08 4.76
CA ARG A 147 7.11 6.19 3.62
C ARG A 147 6.51 4.79 3.74
N THR A 148 6.03 4.38 4.92
CA THR A 148 5.22 3.16 5.07
C THR A 148 3.90 3.24 4.29
N GLU A 149 3.43 4.45 4.00
CA GLU A 149 2.21 4.75 3.24
C GLU A 149 2.53 5.49 1.92
N MET A 150 3.82 5.53 1.52
CA MET A 150 4.28 6.24 0.32
C MET A 150 3.93 7.74 0.30
N GLY A 151 3.71 8.34 1.47
CA GLY A 151 3.23 9.73 1.59
C GLY A 151 1.74 9.93 1.35
N ILE A 152 0.94 8.86 1.20
CA ILE A 152 -0.51 8.93 1.00
C ILE A 152 -1.22 8.82 2.36
N THR A 153 -1.98 9.84 2.74
CA THR A 153 -2.54 9.96 4.10
C THR A 153 -4.05 9.84 4.16
N HIS A 154 -4.75 10.05 3.05
CA HIS A 154 -6.21 9.97 3.00
C HIS A 154 -6.70 9.33 1.71
N ALA A 155 -7.87 8.68 1.79
CA ALA A 155 -8.56 8.07 0.67
C ALA A 155 -10.03 8.49 0.69
N GLY A 156 -10.51 8.98 -0.45
CA GLY A 156 -11.91 9.34 -0.68
C GLY A 156 -12.42 8.70 -1.96
N ALA A 157 -13.59 9.15 -2.39
CA ALA A 157 -14.11 8.90 -3.72
C ALA A 157 -14.54 10.21 -4.37
N TYR A 158 -14.24 10.35 -5.66
CA TYR A 158 -14.82 11.37 -6.52
C TYR A 158 -16.06 10.80 -7.23
N ILE A 159 -17.15 11.57 -7.23
CA ILE A 159 -18.46 11.13 -7.72
C ILE A 159 -19.01 11.99 -8.89
N GLY A 160 -18.17 12.82 -9.50
CA GLY A 160 -18.55 13.75 -10.58
C GLY A 160 -19.01 15.12 -10.06
N ASP A 161 -19.10 16.10 -10.96
CA ASP A 161 -19.61 17.45 -10.70
C ASP A 161 -18.91 18.15 -9.52
N GLY A 162 -17.59 17.94 -9.37
CA GLY A 162 -16.80 18.54 -8.29
C GLY A 162 -17.05 17.97 -6.90
N LYS A 163 -17.79 16.86 -6.78
CA LYS A 163 -18.17 16.28 -5.49
C LYS A 163 -17.28 15.12 -5.08
N THR A 164 -16.83 15.18 -3.83
CA THR A 164 -16.12 14.08 -3.17
C THR A 164 -16.95 13.44 -2.06
N ARG A 165 -16.60 12.22 -1.69
CA ARG A 165 -17.16 11.45 -0.57
C ARG A 165 -16.03 10.88 0.25
N ASN A 166 -16.02 11.24 1.52
CA ASN A 166 -14.97 10.87 2.46
C ASN A 166 -15.53 10.10 3.67
N ALA A 167 -14.64 9.55 4.48
CA ALA A 167 -14.91 9.19 5.87
C ALA A 167 -13.82 9.83 6.75
N PRO A 168 -14.16 10.67 7.74
CA PRO A 168 -15.51 11.03 8.15
C PRO A 168 -16.27 11.80 7.05
N VAL A 169 -17.60 11.77 7.09
CA VAL A 169 -18.47 12.22 5.98
C VAL A 169 -18.33 13.71 5.68
N ASP A 170 -17.99 14.49 6.70
CA ASP A 170 -17.74 15.93 6.69
C ASP A 170 -16.29 16.29 6.32
N TYR A 171 -15.40 15.32 6.07
CA TYR A 171 -14.05 15.62 5.65
C TYR A 171 -14.06 16.33 4.28
N ASN A 172 -13.43 17.51 4.23
CA ASN A 172 -13.37 18.45 3.12
C ASN A 172 -14.74 18.92 2.60
N ASP A 173 -15.82 18.80 3.39
CA ASP A 173 -17.16 19.29 3.03
C ASP A 173 -17.67 18.87 1.63
N ARG A 174 -17.27 17.67 1.16
CA ARG A 174 -17.53 17.12 -0.19
C ARG A 174 -16.85 17.86 -1.34
N MET A 175 -15.81 18.62 -1.06
CA MET A 175 -14.96 19.30 -2.03
C MET A 175 -13.64 18.55 -2.21
N TRP A 176 -12.81 19.00 -3.15
CA TRP A 176 -11.49 18.41 -3.38
C TRP A 176 -10.54 18.73 -2.23
N ASP A 177 -10.38 20.01 -1.87
CA ASP A 177 -9.40 20.54 -0.92
C ASP A 177 -7.99 20.01 -1.20
N VAL A 178 -7.53 20.26 -2.43
CA VAL A 178 -6.26 19.75 -2.97
C VAL A 178 -5.12 20.77 -2.94
N ALA A 179 -5.37 21.99 -2.46
CA ALA A 179 -4.33 23.00 -2.29
C ALA A 179 -3.25 22.49 -1.32
N GLY A 180 -2.01 22.36 -1.81
CA GLY A 180 -0.92 21.75 -1.05
C GLY A 180 -1.02 20.23 -0.81
N TYR A 181 -2.14 19.58 -1.15
CA TYR A 181 -2.40 18.15 -0.92
C TYR A 181 -3.06 17.50 -2.14
N PRO A 182 -2.32 17.35 -3.26
CA PRO A 182 -2.88 16.83 -4.49
C PRO A 182 -3.44 15.41 -4.36
N ALA A 183 -4.42 15.09 -5.20
CA ALA A 183 -5.17 13.84 -5.12
C ALA A 183 -4.99 12.99 -6.39
N HIS A 184 -4.41 11.80 -6.26
CA HIS A 184 -4.38 10.83 -7.36
C HIS A 184 -5.77 10.22 -7.58
N ILE A 185 -6.21 10.11 -8.83
CA ILE A 185 -7.52 9.60 -9.22
C ILE A 185 -7.38 8.22 -9.86
N TYR A 186 -8.20 7.25 -9.42
CA TYR A 186 -8.17 5.87 -9.90
C TYR A 186 -9.54 5.37 -10.32
N ALA A 187 -9.60 4.69 -11.46
CA ALA A 187 -10.72 3.84 -11.83
C ALA A 187 -10.56 2.43 -11.26
N ILE A 188 -11.69 1.83 -10.89
CA ILE A 188 -11.80 0.42 -10.51
C ILE A 188 -12.67 -0.27 -11.55
N SER A 189 -12.12 -1.25 -12.25
CA SER A 189 -12.79 -1.97 -13.33
C SER A 189 -12.82 -3.46 -13.06
N LEU A 190 -13.92 -4.13 -13.44
CA LEU A 190 -14.05 -5.58 -13.38
C LEU A 190 -14.14 -6.16 -14.78
N LYS A 191 -13.26 -7.12 -15.08
CA LYS A 191 -13.09 -7.75 -16.39
C LYS A 191 -14.41 -8.28 -16.96
N GLY A 192 -14.76 -7.85 -18.17
CA GLY A 192 -15.98 -8.25 -18.87
C GLY A 192 -17.29 -7.67 -18.32
N GLU A 193 -17.24 -6.70 -17.40
CA GLU A 193 -18.42 -5.93 -16.97
C GLU A 193 -18.36 -4.50 -17.53
N ASN A 194 -19.54 -3.89 -17.71
CA ASN A 194 -19.64 -2.50 -18.16
C ASN A 194 -19.24 -1.55 -17.01
N GLN A 195 -18.34 -0.59 -17.29
CA GLN A 195 -17.85 0.37 -16.29
C GLN A 195 -18.97 1.21 -15.66
N GLU A 196 -19.99 1.61 -16.42
CA GLU A 196 -21.14 2.37 -15.92
C GLU A 196 -21.91 1.57 -14.87
N VAL A 197 -22.07 0.27 -15.09
CA VAL A 197 -22.72 -0.64 -14.15
C VAL A 197 -21.91 -0.78 -12.87
N ILE A 198 -20.58 -0.93 -12.98
CA ILE A 198 -19.68 -1.00 -11.82
C ILE A 198 -19.71 0.30 -11.01
N ASN A 199 -19.58 1.46 -11.67
CA ASN A 199 -19.61 2.76 -11.02
C ASN A 199 -20.93 2.98 -10.27
N ASN A 200 -22.07 2.77 -10.93
CA ASN A 200 -23.37 2.90 -10.29
C ASN A 200 -23.53 1.93 -9.10
N ASN A 201 -23.08 0.69 -9.24
CA ASN A 201 -23.24 -0.30 -8.17
C ASN A 201 -22.38 0.04 -6.93
N ILE A 202 -21.18 0.60 -7.11
CA ILE A 202 -20.35 1.08 -6.00
C ILE A 202 -20.93 2.37 -5.38
N LEU A 203 -21.44 3.30 -6.20
CA LEU A 203 -22.07 4.53 -5.72
C LEU A 203 -23.29 4.26 -4.84
N VAL A 204 -24.11 3.26 -5.17
CA VAL A 204 -25.23 2.86 -4.31
C VAL A 204 -24.74 2.44 -2.92
N SER A 205 -23.70 1.59 -2.85
CA SER A 205 -23.09 1.22 -1.56
C SER A 205 -22.55 2.43 -0.81
N LEU A 206 -21.81 3.30 -1.49
CA LEU A 206 -21.18 4.47 -0.87
C LEU A 206 -22.21 5.47 -0.34
N ARG A 207 -23.26 5.79 -1.12
CA ARG A 207 -24.35 6.69 -0.72
C ARG A 207 -25.08 6.14 0.51
N ILE A 208 -25.41 4.85 0.53
CA ILE A 208 -26.07 4.23 1.69
C ILE A 208 -25.16 4.31 2.92
N LEU A 209 -23.87 3.96 2.78
CA LEU A 209 -22.95 3.97 3.91
C LEU A 209 -22.67 5.39 4.45
N ASN A 210 -22.55 6.41 3.59
CA ASN A 210 -22.26 7.80 4.02
C ASN A 210 -23.50 8.55 4.47
N GLY A 211 -24.62 8.39 3.76
CA GLY A 211 -25.81 9.23 3.92
C GLY A 211 -26.78 8.73 4.99
N HIS A 212 -26.66 7.48 5.44
CA HIS A 212 -27.55 6.89 6.45
C HIS A 212 -26.87 6.78 7.81
N ASN A 213 -27.62 6.98 8.89
CA ASN A 213 -27.14 6.92 10.27
C ASN A 213 -25.91 7.80 10.57
N GLY A 214 -25.68 8.88 9.81
CA GLY A 214 -24.54 9.79 10.00
C GLY A 214 -23.18 9.23 9.57
N GLY A 215 -23.18 8.11 8.83
CA GLY A 215 -21.97 7.48 8.31
C GLY A 215 -21.10 6.76 9.35
N PRO A 216 -19.98 6.15 8.89
CA PRO A 216 -19.01 5.53 9.77
C PRO A 216 -18.30 6.57 10.65
N VAL A 217 -17.96 6.17 11.88
CA VAL A 217 -17.25 7.03 12.83
C VAL A 217 -15.75 6.78 12.71
N PHE A 218 -14.99 7.85 12.51
CA PHE A 218 -13.54 7.77 12.34
C PHE A 218 -12.80 7.46 13.67
N PRO A 219 -11.79 6.57 13.67
CA PRO A 219 -10.97 6.29 14.84
C PRO A 219 -10.11 7.50 15.22
N LYS A 220 -9.86 7.69 16.52
CA LYS A 220 -8.98 8.79 16.98
C LYS A 220 -7.51 8.57 16.61
N ASP A 221 -7.11 7.34 16.34
CA ASP A 221 -5.74 6.96 16.02
C ASP A 221 -5.76 5.88 14.93
N TYR A 222 -6.00 6.33 13.68
CA TYR A 222 -6.21 5.43 12.54
C TYR A 222 -4.97 4.60 12.21
N LYS A 223 -3.76 5.07 12.56
CA LYS A 223 -2.49 4.37 12.27
C LYS A 223 -2.40 3.01 12.96
N PHE A 224 -3.11 2.86 14.08
CA PHE A 224 -3.17 1.62 14.86
C PHE A 224 -4.58 1.04 14.90
N ASP A 225 -5.48 1.49 14.02
CA ASP A 225 -6.84 0.96 13.96
C ASP A 225 -6.87 -0.48 13.45
N TYR A 226 -7.92 -1.21 13.82
CA TYR A 226 -8.09 -2.61 13.43
C TYR A 226 -8.87 -2.67 12.13
N PHE A 227 -8.21 -3.11 11.05
CA PHE A 227 -8.93 -3.41 9.81
C PHE A 227 -9.81 -4.65 10.00
N ARG A 228 -11.13 -4.44 10.03
CA ARG A 228 -12.10 -5.49 10.35
C ARG A 228 -12.57 -6.24 9.11
N THR A 229 -12.59 -5.58 7.96
CA THR A 229 -13.23 -6.11 6.73
C THR A 229 -12.32 -7.01 5.91
N PHE A 230 -11.70 -7.99 6.57
CA PHE A 230 -10.70 -8.89 5.99
C PHE A 230 -11.28 -10.13 5.27
N ASN A 231 -12.60 -10.27 5.23
CA ASN A 231 -13.31 -11.27 4.42
C ASN A 231 -14.70 -10.76 4.03
N LEU A 232 -15.34 -11.45 3.09
CA LEU A 232 -16.65 -11.04 2.57
C LEU A 232 -17.76 -11.11 3.63
N LYS A 233 -17.70 -12.00 4.62
CA LYS A 233 -18.69 -12.02 5.72
C LYS A 233 -18.70 -10.71 6.49
N GLU A 234 -17.53 -10.23 6.88
CA GLU A 234 -17.39 -9.01 7.69
C GLU A 234 -17.78 -7.75 6.91
N VAL A 235 -17.58 -7.74 5.59
CA VAL A 235 -18.07 -6.69 4.68
C VAL A 235 -19.61 -6.71 4.61
N LEU A 236 -20.23 -7.87 4.40
CA LEU A 236 -21.69 -8.00 4.30
C LEU A 236 -22.40 -7.71 5.63
N ASP A 237 -21.82 -8.15 6.75
CA ASP A 237 -22.37 -7.88 8.08
C ASP A 237 -22.29 -6.41 8.46
N PHE A 238 -21.20 -5.75 8.07
CA PHE A 238 -21.08 -4.31 8.19
C PHE A 238 -22.22 -3.68 7.44
N TYR A 239 -22.31 -3.85 6.12
CA TYR A 239 -23.37 -3.23 5.33
C TYR A 239 -24.78 -3.52 5.82
N ARG A 240 -25.05 -4.75 6.26
CA ARG A 240 -26.33 -5.12 6.85
C ARG A 240 -26.66 -4.27 8.07
N ALA A 241 -25.72 -3.98 8.96
CA ALA A 241 -25.98 -3.15 10.14
C ALA A 241 -26.37 -1.70 9.79
N TRP A 242 -25.99 -1.21 8.60
CA TRP A 242 -26.37 0.12 8.13
C TRP A 242 -27.78 0.10 7.57
N ILE A 243 -28.18 -1.00 6.92
CA ILE A 243 -29.54 -1.15 6.37
C ILE A 243 -30.56 -1.55 7.45
N ASP A 244 -30.14 -2.38 8.39
CA ASP A 244 -30.96 -3.01 9.43
C ASP A 244 -30.36 -2.68 10.81
N PRO A 245 -30.69 -1.52 11.40
CA PRO A 245 -30.12 -1.07 12.68
C PRO A 245 -30.37 -2.04 13.85
N GLU A 246 -31.38 -2.90 13.73
CA GLU A 246 -31.72 -3.95 14.71
C GLU A 246 -30.90 -5.24 14.52
N PHE A 247 -30.04 -5.31 13.49
CA PHE A 247 -29.19 -6.48 13.26
C PHE A 247 -28.21 -6.69 14.42
N VAL A 248 -28.15 -7.93 14.92
CA VAL A 248 -27.32 -8.32 16.06
C VAL A 248 -26.27 -9.36 15.64
N ARG A 249 -25.02 -9.16 16.08
CA ARG A 249 -23.92 -10.13 15.99
C ARG A 249 -23.68 -10.75 17.37
N THR A 250 -24.44 -11.80 17.69
CA THR A 250 -24.38 -12.46 19.02
C THR A 250 -22.98 -13.02 19.33
N ASP A 251 -22.26 -13.50 18.31
CA ASP A 251 -20.88 -13.97 18.40
C ASP A 251 -19.93 -12.86 18.87
N ILE A 252 -20.08 -11.65 18.30
CA ILE A 252 -19.28 -10.49 18.69
C ILE A 252 -19.65 -10.01 20.09
N ASN A 253 -20.95 -9.88 20.37
CA ASN A 253 -21.45 -9.45 21.68
C ASN A 253 -20.93 -10.37 22.79
N GLN A 254 -21.01 -11.69 22.59
CA GLN A 254 -20.55 -12.68 23.56
C GLN A 254 -19.05 -12.53 23.86
N ALA A 255 -18.19 -12.41 22.85
CA ALA A 255 -16.75 -12.36 23.13
C ALA A 255 -16.29 -11.01 23.69
N LEU A 256 -17.05 -9.95 23.49
CA LEU A 256 -16.79 -8.63 24.05
C LEU A 256 -17.46 -8.40 25.41
N GLY A 257 -18.34 -9.32 25.84
CA GLY A 257 -19.10 -9.16 27.08
C GLY A 257 -20.24 -8.12 26.99
N PHE A 258 -20.73 -7.82 25.79
CA PHE A 258 -21.94 -7.02 25.61
C PHE A 258 -23.21 -7.87 25.75
N PRO A 259 -24.38 -7.28 26.06
CA PRO A 259 -25.66 -7.98 26.00
C PRO A 259 -25.84 -8.69 24.65
N LEU A 260 -26.32 -9.94 24.66
CA LEU A 260 -26.41 -10.74 23.43
C LEU A 260 -27.27 -10.07 22.35
N ASN A 261 -28.27 -9.26 22.73
CA ASN A 261 -29.16 -8.50 21.85
C ASN A 261 -28.65 -7.09 21.53
N TYR A 262 -27.41 -6.73 21.87
CA TYR A 262 -26.87 -5.40 21.62
C TYR A 262 -26.72 -5.18 20.09
N PRO A 263 -27.36 -4.15 19.50
CA PRO A 263 -27.36 -3.94 18.06
C PRO A 263 -25.96 -3.67 17.49
N TYR A 264 -25.67 -4.27 16.34
CA TYR A 264 -24.32 -4.22 15.77
C TYR A 264 -23.93 -2.81 15.34
N ILE A 265 -24.86 -2.02 14.80
CA ILE A 265 -24.61 -0.62 14.43
C ILE A 265 -24.15 0.23 15.62
N LYS A 266 -24.63 -0.06 16.84
CA LYS A 266 -24.18 0.66 18.05
C LYS A 266 -22.73 0.35 18.37
N LEU A 267 -22.31 -0.92 18.26
CA LEU A 267 -20.89 -1.28 18.40
C LEU A 267 -20.03 -0.51 17.42
N LEU A 268 -20.47 -0.40 16.17
CA LEU A 268 -19.74 0.25 15.09
C LEU A 268 -19.56 1.76 15.30
N LYS A 269 -20.51 2.41 15.99
CA LYS A 269 -20.45 3.85 16.27
C LYS A 269 -19.76 4.18 17.60
N GLU A 270 -19.94 3.34 18.61
CA GLU A 270 -19.55 3.62 19.99
C GLU A 270 -18.23 2.96 20.39
N HIS A 271 -17.96 1.74 19.93
CA HIS A 271 -16.79 0.98 20.37
C HIS A 271 -15.51 1.39 19.62
N PRO A 272 -14.42 1.80 20.29
CA PRO A 272 -13.21 2.29 19.63
C PRO A 272 -12.58 1.32 18.62
N GLY A 273 -12.64 0.01 18.89
CA GLY A 273 -12.11 -1.03 17.99
C GLY A 273 -13.03 -1.43 16.83
N PHE A 274 -14.16 -0.75 16.63
CA PHE A 274 -15.08 -0.96 15.51
C PHE A 274 -15.28 0.28 14.64
N LYS A 275 -14.51 1.33 14.94
CA LYS A 275 -14.47 2.54 14.11
C LYS A 275 -13.87 2.22 12.75
N THR A 276 -14.07 3.12 11.79
CA THR A 276 -13.65 2.87 10.41
C THR A 276 -12.96 4.13 9.88
N TYR A 277 -11.69 4.01 9.55
CA TYR A 277 -10.94 5.08 8.90
C TYR A 277 -11.22 5.14 7.40
N CYS A 278 -10.75 6.21 6.76
CA CYS A 278 -11.08 6.61 5.40
C CYS A 278 -10.87 5.50 4.37
N ASN A 279 -9.67 4.92 4.33
CA ASN A 279 -9.38 3.92 3.32
C ASN A 279 -10.09 2.58 3.56
N GLU A 280 -10.30 2.16 4.81
CA GLU A 280 -11.14 0.99 5.06
C GLU A 280 -12.57 1.23 4.59
N HIS A 281 -13.13 2.40 4.86
CA HIS A 281 -14.47 2.76 4.41
C HIS A 281 -14.62 2.69 2.89
N ILE A 282 -13.71 3.32 2.13
CA ILE A 282 -13.71 3.25 0.67
C ILE A 282 -13.50 1.81 0.18
N THR A 283 -12.62 1.05 0.83
CA THR A 283 -12.41 -0.38 0.55
C THR A 283 -13.70 -1.18 0.76
N ILE A 284 -14.49 -0.89 1.80
CA ILE A 284 -15.78 -1.54 2.07
C ILE A 284 -16.77 -1.23 0.96
N ALA A 285 -16.93 0.04 0.59
CA ALA A 285 -17.84 0.45 -0.48
C ALA A 285 -17.52 -0.24 -1.81
N ILE A 286 -16.23 -0.31 -2.17
CA ILE A 286 -15.77 -1.02 -3.37
C ILE A 286 -16.07 -2.52 -3.25
N ASN A 287 -15.73 -3.15 -2.12
CA ASN A 287 -15.99 -4.58 -1.94
C ASN A 287 -17.49 -4.92 -1.98
N LEU A 288 -18.36 -4.04 -1.48
CA LEU A 288 -19.80 -4.20 -1.62
C LEU A 288 -20.22 -4.05 -3.08
N GLY A 289 -19.84 -2.96 -3.74
CA GLY A 289 -20.17 -2.72 -5.15
C GLY A 289 -19.59 -3.75 -6.12
N LEU A 290 -18.57 -4.52 -5.75
CA LEU A 290 -18.06 -5.62 -6.57
C LEU A 290 -18.73 -6.98 -6.27
N ASN A 291 -19.39 -7.14 -5.12
CA ASN A 291 -19.94 -8.42 -4.68
C ASN A 291 -21.47 -8.46 -4.56
N LEU A 292 -22.10 -7.37 -4.16
CA LEU A 292 -23.55 -7.25 -4.04
C LEU A 292 -24.07 -6.47 -5.24
N VAL A 293 -24.83 -7.13 -6.10
CA VAL A 293 -25.60 -6.45 -7.15
C VAL A 293 -26.80 -5.78 -6.47
N HIS A 294 -26.94 -4.45 -6.55
CA HIS A 294 -28.02 -3.72 -5.87
C HIS A 294 -29.34 -3.82 -6.62
N THR A 295 -29.84 -5.05 -6.76
CA THR A 295 -31.17 -5.38 -7.25
C THR A 295 -31.85 -6.28 -6.23
N ARG A 296 -33.17 -6.39 -6.30
CA ARG A 296 -33.90 -7.33 -5.44
C ARG A 296 -33.33 -8.75 -5.51
N GLN A 297 -33.04 -9.24 -6.72
CA GLN A 297 -32.46 -10.57 -6.91
C GLN A 297 -31.04 -10.66 -6.33
N GLY A 298 -30.21 -9.62 -6.45
CA GLY A 298 -28.87 -9.63 -5.87
C GLY A 298 -28.88 -9.75 -4.35
N TYR A 299 -29.82 -9.09 -3.67
CA TYR A 299 -30.02 -9.26 -2.22
C TYR A 299 -30.55 -10.65 -1.86
N ILE A 300 -31.46 -11.21 -2.66
CA ILE A 300 -31.94 -12.59 -2.50
C ILE A 300 -30.80 -13.60 -2.67
N ASP A 301 -29.92 -13.39 -3.65
CA ASP A 301 -28.75 -14.24 -3.88
C ASP A 301 -27.83 -14.27 -2.66
N ILE A 302 -27.66 -13.14 -1.96
CA ILE A 302 -26.82 -13.08 -0.76
C ILE A 302 -27.53 -13.66 0.46
N TRP A 303 -28.71 -13.15 0.83
CA TRP A 303 -29.35 -13.41 2.13
C TRP A 303 -30.55 -14.36 2.08
N GLY A 304 -30.93 -14.85 0.89
CA GLY A 304 -32.10 -15.70 0.68
C GLY A 304 -33.40 -14.89 0.52
N GLN A 305 -34.47 -15.56 0.06
CA GLN A 305 -35.71 -14.90 -0.37
C GLN A 305 -36.27 -13.89 0.63
N LYS A 306 -36.49 -14.34 1.88
CA LYS A 306 -37.17 -13.54 2.91
C LYS A 306 -36.32 -12.36 3.36
N LEU A 307 -35.11 -12.63 3.85
CA LEU A 307 -34.23 -11.60 4.39
C LEU A 307 -33.70 -10.67 3.29
N GLY A 308 -33.35 -11.21 2.12
CA GLY A 308 -32.89 -10.42 0.97
C GLY A 308 -33.96 -9.45 0.48
N THR A 309 -35.21 -9.88 0.37
CA THR A 309 -36.34 -9.01 -0.02
C THR A 309 -36.54 -7.85 0.97
N ASP A 310 -36.50 -8.15 2.29
CA ASP A 310 -36.61 -7.13 3.34
C ASP A 310 -35.47 -6.12 3.28
N LEU A 311 -34.23 -6.61 3.22
CA LEU A 311 -33.04 -5.76 3.15
C LEU A 311 -33.00 -4.91 1.88
N PHE A 312 -33.45 -5.43 0.73
CA PHE A 312 -33.55 -4.64 -0.49
C PHE A 312 -34.56 -3.50 -0.35
N ASN A 313 -35.76 -3.79 0.16
CA ASN A 313 -36.79 -2.77 0.37
C ASN A 313 -36.29 -1.66 1.32
N LYS A 314 -35.59 -2.03 2.41
CA LYS A 314 -34.96 -1.07 3.33
C LYS A 314 -33.87 -0.25 2.62
N ALA A 315 -32.99 -0.89 1.86
CA ALA A 315 -31.94 -0.22 1.11
C ALA A 315 -32.49 0.76 0.08
N GLN A 316 -33.59 0.41 -0.60
CA GLN A 316 -34.30 1.30 -1.54
C GLN A 316 -34.78 2.59 -0.86
N ILE A 317 -35.45 2.45 0.29
CA ILE A 317 -35.95 3.59 1.07
C ILE A 317 -34.78 4.47 1.50
N ILE A 318 -33.72 3.86 2.04
CA ILE A 318 -32.53 4.59 2.47
C ILE A 318 -31.88 5.34 1.30
N PHE A 319 -31.71 4.67 0.16
CA PHE A 319 -31.09 5.28 -1.02
C PHE A 319 -31.89 6.47 -1.54
N ARG A 320 -33.22 6.35 -1.57
CA ARG A 320 -34.12 7.45 -1.92
C ARG A 320 -33.98 8.60 -0.94
N ASP A 321 -33.99 8.34 0.36
CA ASP A 321 -33.86 9.39 1.38
C ASP A 321 -32.50 10.10 1.30
N VAL A 322 -31.42 9.35 1.06
CA VAL A 322 -30.07 9.91 0.91
C VAL A 322 -29.98 10.78 -0.35
N THR A 323 -30.38 10.27 -1.50
CA THR A 323 -30.31 11.03 -2.77
C THR A 323 -31.22 12.24 -2.76
N LYS A 324 -32.35 12.19 -2.06
CA LYS A 324 -33.19 13.36 -1.80
C LYS A 324 -32.41 14.44 -1.05
N LYS A 325 -31.80 14.09 0.09
CA LYS A 325 -31.02 15.04 0.89
C LYS A 325 -29.85 15.63 0.11
N GLU A 326 -29.16 14.82 -0.68
CA GLU A 326 -28.07 15.28 -1.54
C GLU A 326 -28.56 16.33 -2.54
N ALA A 327 -29.66 16.06 -3.24
CA ALA A 327 -30.24 17.01 -4.19
C ALA A 327 -30.77 18.28 -3.51
N GLU A 328 -31.35 18.19 -2.32
CA GLU A 328 -31.75 19.36 -1.52
C GLU A 328 -30.55 20.21 -1.07
N GLU A 329 -29.46 19.58 -0.66
CA GLU A 329 -28.22 20.27 -0.28
C GLU A 329 -27.59 20.96 -1.50
N ASP A 330 -27.50 20.27 -2.62
CA ASP A 330 -26.96 20.82 -3.87
C ASP A 330 -27.78 22.03 -4.35
N ALA A 331 -29.12 21.93 -4.33
CA ALA A 331 -30.01 23.02 -4.73
C ALA A 331 -29.86 24.26 -3.84
N LYS A 332 -29.61 24.06 -2.54
CA LYS A 332 -29.34 25.16 -1.59
C LYS A 332 -27.99 25.81 -1.84
N THR A 333 -26.93 25.02 -1.96
CA THR A 333 -25.56 25.51 -2.13
C THR A 333 -25.41 26.30 -3.44
N LEU A 334 -26.07 25.84 -4.50
CA LEU A 334 -25.97 26.44 -5.82
C LEU A 334 -27.05 27.53 -6.07
N ASN A 335 -27.89 27.85 -5.09
CA ASN A 335 -29.02 28.79 -5.21
C ASN A 335 -29.90 28.55 -6.47
N LEU A 336 -30.09 27.27 -6.85
CA LEU A 336 -30.74 26.91 -8.11
C LEU A 336 -32.28 26.95 -8.02
N MET A 337 -32.82 26.91 -6.80
CA MET A 337 -34.24 26.68 -6.55
C MET A 337 -34.70 27.47 -5.32
N SER A 338 -35.97 27.87 -5.32
CA SER A 338 -36.66 28.40 -4.14
C SER A 338 -36.84 27.33 -3.06
N ALA A 339 -37.11 27.76 -1.82
CA ALA A 339 -37.37 26.83 -0.71
C ALA A 339 -38.56 25.89 -0.98
N ASP A 340 -39.59 26.39 -1.67
CA ASP A 340 -40.76 25.58 -2.04
C ASP A 340 -40.39 24.52 -3.08
N GLU A 341 -39.61 24.87 -4.10
CA GLU A 341 -39.12 23.91 -5.12
C GLU A 341 -38.21 22.84 -4.52
N ILE A 342 -37.32 23.21 -3.58
CA ILE A 342 -36.48 22.27 -2.85
C ILE A 342 -37.34 21.26 -2.08
N SER A 343 -38.44 21.70 -1.45
CA SER A 343 -39.33 20.80 -0.70
C SER A 343 -39.99 19.71 -1.56
N GLN A 344 -40.11 19.95 -2.87
CA GLN A 344 -40.68 19.03 -3.84
C GLN A 344 -39.66 18.05 -4.44
N ILE A 345 -38.37 18.17 -4.12
CA ILE A 345 -37.35 17.23 -4.57
C ILE A 345 -37.67 15.83 -4.05
N THR A 346 -37.69 14.87 -4.96
CA THR A 346 -37.84 13.45 -4.66
C THR A 346 -36.51 12.75 -4.84
N GLY A 347 -36.27 11.74 -4.01
CA GLY A 347 -35.06 10.93 -4.12
C GLY A 347 -35.09 10.03 -5.35
N LYS A 348 -33.90 9.61 -5.79
CA LYS A 348 -33.74 8.61 -6.85
C LYS A 348 -34.03 7.22 -6.29
N GLU A 349 -34.64 6.38 -7.12
CA GLU A 349 -34.71 4.93 -6.88
C GLU A 349 -33.38 4.28 -7.30
N ILE A 350 -33.00 3.15 -6.68
CA ILE A 350 -31.85 2.35 -7.13
C ILE A 350 -32.09 1.92 -8.60
N PRO A 351 -31.12 2.12 -9.51
CA PRO A 351 -31.33 1.89 -10.94
C PRO A 351 -31.28 0.39 -11.30
N GLU A 352 -32.27 -0.39 -10.86
CA GLU A 352 -32.27 -1.86 -10.98
C GLU A 352 -32.05 -2.33 -12.43
N GLU A 353 -32.72 -1.74 -13.42
CA GLU A 353 -32.58 -2.14 -14.85
C GLU A 353 -31.13 -2.03 -15.35
N LEU A 354 -30.40 -0.99 -14.92
CA LEU A 354 -28.99 -0.85 -15.25
C LEU A 354 -28.17 -1.91 -14.52
N LEU A 355 -28.44 -2.12 -13.23
CA LEU A 355 -27.66 -3.02 -12.37
C LEU A 355 -27.92 -4.51 -12.63
N GLU A 356 -29.07 -4.88 -13.21
CA GLU A 356 -29.34 -6.23 -13.72
C GLU A 356 -28.36 -6.65 -14.82
N LYS A 357 -27.71 -5.68 -15.49
CA LYS A 357 -26.63 -5.94 -16.44
C LYS A 357 -25.33 -6.38 -15.77
N PHE A 358 -25.21 -6.31 -14.44
CA PHE A 358 -24.06 -6.82 -13.70
C PHE A 358 -24.14 -8.34 -13.56
N LYS A 359 -23.52 -9.06 -14.49
CA LYS A 359 -23.76 -10.50 -14.64
C LYS A 359 -22.96 -11.34 -13.64
N ARG A 360 -21.71 -10.98 -13.37
CA ARG A 360 -20.78 -11.80 -12.59
C ARG A 360 -20.07 -10.98 -11.51
N PRO A 361 -20.74 -10.69 -10.37
CA PRO A 361 -20.06 -10.15 -9.20
C PRO A 361 -18.88 -11.04 -8.77
N LEU A 362 -17.92 -10.43 -8.08
CA LEU A 362 -16.63 -11.03 -7.77
C LEU A 362 -16.76 -12.36 -7.02
N TRP A 363 -17.69 -12.49 -6.06
CA TRP A 363 -17.93 -13.76 -5.38
C TRP A 363 -18.41 -14.88 -6.33
N LYS A 364 -19.23 -14.60 -7.36
CA LYS A 364 -19.63 -15.62 -8.35
C LYS A 364 -18.42 -16.10 -9.14
N ARG A 365 -17.44 -15.22 -9.41
CA ARG A 365 -16.16 -15.56 -10.07
C ARG A 365 -15.25 -16.43 -9.20
N ARG A 366 -15.27 -16.23 -7.88
CA ARG A 366 -14.36 -16.90 -6.93
C ARG A 366 -14.95 -18.19 -6.33
N ILE A 367 -16.26 -18.23 -6.13
CA ILE A 367 -16.95 -19.27 -5.38
C ILE A 367 -17.83 -20.12 -6.31
N GLY A 368 -18.41 -19.51 -7.34
CA GLY A 368 -19.33 -20.13 -8.31
C GLY A 368 -20.79 -19.67 -8.12
N SER A 369 -21.56 -19.65 -9.21
CA SER A 369 -22.93 -19.11 -9.24
C SER A 369 -23.99 -20.00 -8.60
N ASN A 370 -23.71 -21.30 -8.40
CA ASN A 370 -24.70 -22.27 -7.93
C ASN A 370 -24.82 -22.33 -6.39
N ILE A 371 -24.17 -21.41 -5.67
CA ILE A 371 -24.10 -21.45 -4.21
C ILE A 371 -24.93 -20.31 -3.63
N LEU A 372 -26.23 -20.57 -3.51
CA LEU A 372 -27.23 -19.63 -3.01
C LEU A 372 -28.00 -20.24 -1.84
N PRO A 373 -28.35 -19.44 -0.81
CA PRO A 373 -27.90 -18.07 -0.59
C PRO A 373 -26.42 -18.02 -0.14
N LEU A 374 -25.68 -17.02 -0.61
CA LEU A 374 -24.24 -16.91 -0.36
C LEU A 374 -23.90 -16.77 1.14
N TYR A 375 -24.73 -16.05 1.90
CA TYR A 375 -24.45 -15.64 3.28
C TYR A 375 -24.22 -16.81 4.25
N TYR A 376 -24.72 -18.01 3.94
CA TYR A 376 -24.50 -19.21 4.75
C TYR A 376 -23.32 -20.08 4.26
N ASN A 377 -22.68 -19.72 3.15
CA ASN A 377 -21.55 -20.47 2.62
C ASN A 377 -20.30 -20.25 3.50
N PRO A 378 -19.65 -21.29 4.04
CA PRO A 378 -18.47 -21.12 4.88
C PRO A 378 -17.29 -20.43 4.17
N LYS A 379 -17.22 -20.46 2.83
CA LYS A 379 -16.15 -19.83 2.06
C LYS A 379 -16.09 -18.31 2.23
N ILE A 380 -17.20 -17.62 2.51
CA ILE A 380 -17.17 -16.15 2.67
C ILE A 380 -16.42 -15.69 3.93
N LYS A 381 -16.14 -16.62 4.86
CA LYS A 381 -15.27 -16.39 6.03
C LYS A 381 -13.78 -16.57 5.71
N LYS A 382 -13.44 -17.07 4.52
CA LYS A 382 -12.04 -17.24 4.09
C LYS A 382 -11.42 -15.86 3.91
N PHE A 383 -10.23 -15.68 4.50
CA PHE A 383 -9.45 -14.45 4.39
C PHE A 383 -9.29 -14.00 2.94
N ALA A 384 -9.56 -12.71 2.71
CA ALA A 384 -9.45 -12.01 1.44
C ALA A 384 -10.20 -12.63 0.24
N LEU A 385 -11.07 -13.61 0.47
CA LEU A 385 -11.82 -14.21 -0.61
C LEU A 385 -12.87 -13.22 -1.14
N ALA A 386 -12.81 -12.96 -2.44
CA ALA A 386 -13.70 -12.04 -3.14
C ALA A 386 -13.65 -10.61 -2.57
N LEU A 387 -12.47 -10.17 -2.13
CA LEU A 387 -12.19 -8.75 -1.90
C LEU A 387 -11.42 -8.21 -3.12
N ALA A 388 -11.55 -6.91 -3.39
CA ALA A 388 -10.86 -6.19 -4.46
C ALA A 388 -9.34 -6.34 -4.34
N TRP A 389 -8.85 -6.31 -3.10
CA TRP A 389 -7.46 -6.62 -2.76
C TRP A 389 -7.39 -7.26 -1.38
N LYS A 390 -6.27 -7.92 -1.13
CA LYS A 390 -5.97 -8.53 0.15
C LYS A 390 -5.54 -7.46 1.15
N PRO A 391 -6.10 -7.45 2.37
CA PRO A 391 -5.61 -6.58 3.43
C PRO A 391 -4.13 -6.84 3.73
N GLU A 392 -3.38 -5.79 4.02
CA GLU A 392 -1.95 -5.89 4.31
C GLU A 392 -1.71 -6.13 5.80
N THR A 393 -0.72 -6.95 6.11
CA THR A 393 -0.20 -7.11 7.48
C THR A 393 0.95 -6.14 7.74
N THR A 394 1.39 -5.97 9.00
CA THR A 394 2.61 -5.18 9.29
C THR A 394 3.84 -5.72 8.55
N ALA A 395 3.90 -7.03 8.32
CA ALA A 395 4.97 -7.65 7.55
C ALA A 395 4.95 -7.24 6.08
N ASP A 396 3.76 -7.06 5.49
CA ASP A 396 3.60 -6.58 4.11
C ASP A 396 4.07 -5.14 3.96
N ILE A 397 3.64 -4.28 4.88
CA ILE A 397 4.05 -2.87 4.94
C ILE A 397 5.59 -2.77 5.05
N MET A 398 6.19 -3.50 5.98
CA MET A 398 7.65 -3.52 6.15
C MET A 398 8.36 -4.04 4.88
N ALA A 399 7.85 -5.10 4.27
CA ALA A 399 8.44 -5.66 3.05
C ALA A 399 8.38 -4.69 1.87
N HIS A 400 7.24 -4.01 1.69
CA HIS A 400 7.06 -2.99 0.66
C HIS A 400 8.00 -1.81 0.90
N PHE A 401 8.09 -1.33 2.14
CA PHE A 401 9.02 -0.28 2.52
C PHE A 401 10.48 -0.65 2.22
N ILE A 402 10.94 -1.84 2.68
CA ILE A 402 12.32 -2.28 2.44
C ILE A 402 12.60 -2.46 0.96
N ARG A 403 11.65 -3.02 0.20
CA ARG A 403 11.78 -3.21 -1.25
C ARG A 403 11.99 -1.88 -1.98
N LEU A 404 11.27 -0.84 -1.58
CA LEU A 404 11.26 0.45 -2.27
C LEU A 404 12.41 1.34 -1.86
N TYR A 405 12.54 1.57 -0.55
CA TYR A 405 13.38 2.63 -0.01
C TYR A 405 14.69 2.10 0.58
N ALA A 406 14.71 0.87 1.07
CA ALA A 406 15.88 0.30 1.74
C ALA A 406 16.35 -0.99 1.06
N ASN A 407 16.30 -1.08 -0.27
CA ASN A 407 16.78 -2.24 -0.99
C ASN A 407 18.31 -2.33 -0.89
N PHE A 408 18.84 -3.41 -0.33
CA PHE A 408 20.28 -3.51 -0.04
C PHE A 408 21.18 -3.43 -1.27
N THR A 409 20.64 -3.73 -2.46
CA THR A 409 21.37 -3.57 -3.73
C THR A 409 21.55 -2.10 -4.12
N ARG A 410 20.73 -1.20 -3.55
CA ARG A 410 20.76 0.26 -3.75
C ARG A 410 21.41 1.00 -2.58
N VAL A 411 21.11 0.62 -1.34
CA VAL A 411 21.53 1.35 -0.12
C VAL A 411 22.64 0.67 0.71
N THR A 412 23.12 -0.51 0.30
CA THR A 412 23.97 -1.46 1.06
C THR A 412 23.21 -2.33 2.07
N VAL A 413 23.75 -3.51 2.36
CA VAL A 413 23.18 -4.44 3.35
C VAL A 413 23.15 -3.86 4.77
N VAL A 414 24.10 -2.99 5.11
CA VAL A 414 24.16 -2.33 6.42
C VAL A 414 22.95 -1.44 6.62
N ARG A 415 22.73 -0.50 5.68
CA ARG A 415 21.59 0.44 5.74
C ARG A 415 20.26 -0.29 5.74
N SER A 416 20.07 -1.29 4.87
CA SER A 416 18.86 -2.11 4.86
C SER A 416 18.61 -2.84 6.17
N SER A 417 19.66 -3.33 6.83
CA SER A 417 19.53 -3.98 8.14
C SER A 417 19.07 -2.98 9.21
N PHE A 418 19.61 -1.77 9.20
CA PHE A 418 19.15 -0.70 10.10
C PHE A 418 17.70 -0.32 9.84
N ALA A 419 17.29 -0.23 8.58
CA ALA A 419 15.90 0.04 8.21
C ALA A 419 14.95 -1.07 8.70
N ILE A 420 15.36 -2.35 8.72
CA ILE A 420 14.54 -3.42 9.32
C ILE A 420 14.46 -3.23 10.83
N LEU A 421 15.61 -3.01 11.49
CA LEU A 421 15.66 -2.86 12.95
C LEU A 421 14.88 -1.63 13.46
N SER A 422 14.77 -0.57 12.65
CA SER A 422 14.01 0.63 13.02
C SER A 422 12.50 0.41 13.07
N PHE A 423 11.96 -0.68 12.53
CA PHE A 423 10.55 -1.06 12.70
C PHE A 423 10.21 -1.58 14.10
N ALA A 424 11.19 -1.84 14.98
CA ALA A 424 10.93 -2.42 16.30
C ALA A 424 9.90 -1.63 17.13
N LYS A 425 9.97 -0.29 17.09
CA LYS A 425 9.00 0.59 17.77
C LYS A 425 7.59 0.40 17.21
N GLU A 426 7.48 0.39 15.89
CA GLU A 426 6.19 0.30 15.19
C GLU A 426 5.56 -1.09 15.34
N ILE A 427 6.37 -2.15 15.28
CA ILE A 427 5.96 -3.52 15.56
C ILE A 427 5.45 -3.69 16.99
N TYR A 428 6.12 -3.07 17.96
CA TYR A 428 5.65 -3.07 19.35
C TYR A 428 4.32 -2.33 19.50
N LYS A 429 4.17 -1.16 18.87
CA LYS A 429 2.91 -0.39 18.93
C LYS A 429 1.74 -1.14 18.29
N ARG A 430 1.96 -1.69 17.10
CA ARG A 430 0.96 -2.42 16.30
C ARG A 430 0.61 -3.78 16.89
N LEU A 431 1.61 -4.62 17.09
CA LEU A 431 1.41 -6.03 17.41
C LEU A 431 1.63 -6.36 18.89
N GLY A 432 2.19 -5.43 19.68
CA GLY A 432 2.60 -5.70 21.04
C GLY A 432 3.78 -6.66 21.17
N ILE A 433 4.46 -6.98 20.06
CA ILE A 433 5.66 -7.82 20.03
C ILE A 433 6.81 -7.00 20.62
N PHE A 434 7.47 -7.53 21.65
CA PHE A 434 8.55 -6.79 22.31
C PHE A 434 9.77 -6.63 21.38
N PRO A 435 10.50 -5.50 21.47
CA PRO A 435 11.67 -5.27 20.62
C PRO A 435 12.75 -6.37 20.68
N ASP A 436 12.92 -7.03 21.83
CA ASP A 436 13.86 -8.16 21.98
C ASP A 436 13.46 -9.35 21.06
N GLU A 437 12.18 -9.69 21.05
CA GLU A 437 11.62 -10.77 20.24
C GLU A 437 11.69 -10.41 18.74
N PHE A 438 11.31 -9.18 18.39
CA PHE A 438 11.43 -8.68 17.03
C PHE A 438 12.88 -8.69 16.53
N ASN A 439 13.83 -8.22 17.33
CA ASN A 439 15.24 -8.18 16.94
C ASN A 439 15.81 -9.58 16.68
N GLN A 440 15.41 -10.59 17.46
CA GLN A 440 15.80 -11.98 17.21
C GLN A 440 15.29 -12.48 15.85
N LEU A 441 14.04 -12.15 15.51
CA LEU A 441 13.47 -12.47 14.21
C LEU A 441 14.18 -11.70 13.08
N ALA A 442 14.36 -10.39 13.23
CA ALA A 442 15.06 -9.52 12.29
C ALA A 442 16.50 -10.00 12.03
N MET A 443 17.20 -10.51 13.04
CA MET A 443 18.56 -11.06 12.92
C MET A 443 18.65 -12.14 11.85
N LYS A 444 17.67 -13.05 11.80
CA LYS A 444 17.64 -14.15 10.83
C LYS A 444 17.54 -13.61 9.40
N PHE A 445 16.76 -12.53 9.21
CA PHE A 445 16.65 -11.85 7.92
C PHE A 445 17.95 -11.15 7.54
N ILE A 446 18.56 -10.42 8.48
CA ILE A 446 19.82 -9.72 8.26
C ILE A 446 20.95 -10.70 7.93
N GLU A 447 21.03 -11.85 8.64
CA GLU A 447 21.99 -12.91 8.35
C GLU A 447 21.88 -13.38 6.89
N LYS A 448 20.66 -13.66 6.44
CA LYS A 448 20.35 -14.08 5.07
C LYS A 448 20.72 -13.01 4.05
N MET A 449 20.43 -11.74 4.34
CA MET A 449 20.80 -10.61 3.47
C MET A 449 22.32 -10.47 3.33
N ILE A 450 23.07 -10.54 4.44
CA ILE A 450 24.54 -10.46 4.42
C ILE A 450 25.15 -11.61 3.62
N LYS A 451 24.65 -12.85 3.82
CA LYS A 451 25.09 -14.01 3.03
C LYS A 451 24.86 -13.81 1.53
N GLN A 452 23.73 -13.21 1.15
CA GLN A 452 23.42 -12.91 -0.26
C GLN A 452 24.29 -11.78 -0.81
N ASP A 453 24.55 -10.74 -0.02
CA ASP A 453 25.43 -9.64 -0.43
C ASP A 453 26.87 -10.13 -0.67
N ILE A 454 27.37 -11.04 0.17
CA ILE A 454 28.65 -11.74 -0.03
C ILE A 454 28.67 -12.51 -1.36
N ARG A 455 27.60 -13.25 -1.68
CA ARG A 455 27.48 -14.01 -2.94
C ARG A 455 27.52 -13.08 -4.15
N LEU A 456 26.80 -11.97 -4.09
CA LEU A 456 26.76 -10.99 -5.17
C LEU A 456 28.13 -10.34 -5.36
N HIS A 457 28.78 -9.87 -4.28
CA HIS A 457 30.10 -9.25 -4.38
C HIS A 457 31.21 -10.23 -4.80
N SER A 458 31.19 -11.47 -4.30
CA SER A 458 32.16 -12.50 -4.72
C SER A 458 32.00 -12.96 -6.17
N SER A 459 30.83 -12.69 -6.78
CA SER A 459 30.57 -12.99 -8.18
C SER A 459 31.00 -11.90 -9.16
N ARG A 460 31.29 -10.68 -8.67
CA ARG A 460 31.73 -9.55 -9.50
C ARG A 460 33.15 -9.82 -10.03
N PRO A 461 33.43 -9.54 -11.31
CA PRO A 461 34.80 -9.52 -11.80
C PRO A 461 35.60 -8.51 -10.98
N LEU A 462 36.82 -8.86 -10.57
CA LEU A 462 37.71 -7.86 -10.01
C LEU A 462 38.00 -6.80 -11.10
N PRO A 463 38.06 -5.51 -10.75
CA PRO A 463 38.58 -4.50 -11.67
C PRO A 463 39.95 -4.94 -12.19
N GLU A 464 40.18 -4.77 -13.50
CA GLU A 464 41.43 -5.15 -14.15
C GLU A 464 42.62 -4.45 -13.47
N LEU A 465 43.36 -5.21 -12.67
CA LEU A 465 44.68 -4.82 -12.23
C LEU A 465 45.66 -5.21 -13.36
N ASN A 466 46.05 -4.21 -14.16
CA ASN A 466 47.15 -4.27 -15.14
C ASN A 466 46.93 -5.12 -16.41
N GLY A 467 45.79 -4.98 -17.11
CA GLY A 467 45.65 -5.46 -18.50
C GLY A 467 45.65 -6.98 -18.70
N PHE A 468 45.69 -7.77 -17.62
CA PHE A 468 45.41 -9.20 -17.64
C PHE A 468 44.01 -9.43 -17.11
N SER A 469 43.13 -10.04 -17.91
CA SER A 469 41.83 -10.51 -17.46
C SER A 469 42.03 -11.61 -16.40
N VAL A 470 42.16 -11.24 -15.14
CA VAL A 470 42.26 -12.21 -14.04
C VAL A 470 40.89 -12.88 -13.95
N GLY A 471 40.82 -14.13 -14.43
CA GLY A 471 39.64 -14.97 -14.24
C GLY A 471 39.24 -15.01 -12.77
N ARG A 472 37.93 -15.14 -12.51
CA ARG A 472 37.35 -15.11 -11.15
C ARG A 472 38.18 -15.97 -10.18
N LEU A 473 38.50 -15.40 -9.02
CA LEU A 473 39.42 -15.97 -8.02
C LEU A 473 39.10 -17.43 -7.69
N LYS A 474 40.09 -18.33 -7.84
CA LYS A 474 40.01 -19.72 -7.36
C LYS A 474 39.84 -19.74 -5.83
N ALA A 475 39.19 -20.78 -5.30
CA ALA A 475 39.15 -21.03 -3.86
C ALA A 475 40.59 -21.13 -3.32
N GLY A 476 40.90 -20.41 -2.23
CA GLY A 476 42.24 -20.35 -1.63
C GLY A 476 43.16 -19.24 -2.15
N HIS A 477 42.75 -18.43 -3.13
CA HIS A 477 43.59 -17.34 -3.64
C HIS A 477 43.83 -16.24 -2.58
N PRO A 478 45.06 -15.73 -2.39
CA PRO A 478 45.37 -14.68 -1.40
C PRO A 478 44.49 -13.43 -1.53
N GLN A 479 44.18 -13.01 -2.75
CA GLN A 479 43.29 -11.87 -3.01
C GLN A 479 41.84 -12.10 -2.54
N LYS A 480 41.38 -13.36 -2.45
CA LYS A 480 40.06 -13.70 -1.89
C LYS A 480 40.04 -13.44 -0.38
N LYS A 481 41.08 -13.85 0.33
CA LYS A 481 41.24 -13.60 1.78
C LYS A 481 41.37 -12.10 2.07
N ILE A 482 42.05 -11.34 1.20
CA ILE A 482 42.12 -9.88 1.29
C ILE A 482 40.74 -9.25 1.07
N PHE A 483 40.00 -9.70 0.06
CA PHE A 483 38.63 -9.25 -0.20
C PHE A 483 37.70 -9.53 0.98
N GLU A 484 37.68 -10.76 1.49
CA GLU A 484 36.87 -11.16 2.65
C GLU A 484 37.20 -10.31 3.87
N ASN A 485 38.49 -10.11 4.19
CA ASN A 485 38.90 -9.27 5.31
C ASN A 485 38.48 -7.80 5.13
N LYS A 486 38.63 -7.23 3.93
CA LYS A 486 38.20 -5.86 3.63
C LYS A 486 36.67 -5.72 3.71
N TYR A 487 35.93 -6.69 3.18
CA TYR A 487 34.47 -6.70 3.21
C TYR A 487 33.93 -6.80 4.65
N PHE A 488 34.44 -7.74 5.45
CA PHE A 488 34.02 -7.85 6.85
C PHE A 488 34.48 -6.66 7.71
N ALA A 489 35.63 -6.05 7.40
CA ALA A 489 36.03 -4.80 8.04
C ALA A 489 35.06 -3.66 7.67
N ALA A 490 34.64 -3.56 6.40
CA ALA A 490 33.64 -2.60 5.96
C ALA A 490 32.26 -2.84 6.60
N LEU A 491 31.82 -4.11 6.71
CA LEU A 491 30.60 -4.45 7.43
C LEU A 491 30.69 -4.08 8.91
N LYS A 492 31.76 -4.46 9.61
CA LYS A 492 31.95 -4.10 11.03
C LYS A 492 32.00 -2.58 11.21
N LYS A 493 32.66 -1.85 10.30
CA LYS A 493 32.67 -0.38 10.28
C LYS A 493 31.27 0.20 10.04
N GLY A 494 30.51 -0.34 9.10
CA GLY A 494 29.15 0.11 8.80
C GLY A 494 28.18 -0.16 9.94
N PHE A 495 28.30 -1.32 10.60
CA PHE A 495 27.54 -1.64 11.81
C PHE A 495 28.13 -1.03 13.08
N ALA A 496 29.23 -0.26 13.01
CA ALA A 496 29.84 0.34 14.18
C ALA A 496 28.87 1.22 15.00
N PRO A 497 27.94 1.99 14.42
CA PRO A 497 26.92 2.69 15.21
C PRO A 497 26.05 1.75 16.05
N LEU A 498 25.73 0.56 15.54
CA LEU A 498 25.01 -0.48 16.28
C LEU A 498 25.91 -1.12 17.34
N LEU A 499 27.15 -1.49 16.97
CA LEU A 499 28.07 -2.28 17.79
C LEU A 499 28.76 -1.45 18.89
N LEU A 500 29.18 -0.23 18.58
CA LEU A 500 29.83 0.72 19.49
C LEU A 500 28.82 1.60 20.23
N GLY A 501 27.56 1.60 19.80
CA GLY A 501 26.51 2.47 20.30
C GLY A 501 26.05 2.20 21.73
N GLN A 502 26.57 1.19 22.45
CA GLN A 502 26.08 0.86 23.80
C GLN A 502 26.13 2.05 24.78
N SER A 503 27.21 2.84 24.75
CA SER A 503 27.34 4.04 25.61
C SER A 503 26.33 5.12 25.21
N HIS A 504 26.15 5.36 23.91
CA HIS A 504 25.17 6.30 23.37
C HIS A 504 23.73 5.88 23.67
N LEU A 505 23.41 4.59 23.53
CA LEU A 505 22.10 4.02 23.86
C LEU A 505 21.82 4.13 25.37
N LYS A 506 22.81 3.83 26.22
CA LYS A 506 22.69 4.02 27.68
C LYS A 506 22.44 5.48 28.04
N LYS A 507 23.16 6.42 27.42
CA LYS A 507 22.93 7.86 27.58
C LYS A 507 21.54 8.26 27.10
N GLY A 508 21.11 7.77 25.93
CA GLY A 508 19.77 7.99 25.39
C GLY A 508 18.66 7.48 26.31
N ILE A 509 18.84 6.29 26.92
CA ILE A 509 17.93 5.76 27.95
C ILE A 509 17.86 6.71 29.14
N GLN A 510 19.01 7.15 29.67
CA GLN A 510 19.06 8.08 30.82
C GLN A 510 18.36 9.41 30.50
N THR A 511 18.65 10.02 29.34
CA THR A 511 17.99 11.25 28.88
C THR A 511 16.48 11.06 28.73
N THR A 512 16.05 9.94 28.15
CA THR A 512 14.61 9.63 27.97
C THR A 512 13.91 9.39 29.30
N GLN A 513 14.58 8.72 30.25
CA GLN A 513 14.08 8.52 31.61
C GLN A 513 13.93 9.85 32.36
N LEU A 514 14.87 10.78 32.19
CA LEU A 514 14.79 12.12 32.77
C LEU A 514 13.59 12.90 32.20
N ALA A 515 13.40 12.87 30.88
CA ALA A 515 12.23 13.49 30.25
C ALA A 515 10.90 12.92 30.77
N ILE A 516 10.79 11.59 30.94
CA ILE A 516 9.59 10.98 31.54
C ILE A 516 9.41 11.46 32.99
N LYS A 517 10.50 11.56 33.76
CA LYS A 517 10.48 12.05 35.15
C LYS A 517 9.97 13.49 35.24
N GLU A 518 10.27 14.33 34.25
CA GLU A 518 9.79 15.72 34.15
C GLU A 518 8.33 15.83 33.69
N LEU A 519 7.87 14.97 32.79
CA LEU A 519 6.49 15.00 32.27
C LEU A 519 5.46 14.43 33.25
N ARG A 520 5.84 13.47 34.10
CA ARG A 520 4.92 12.83 35.07
C ARG A 520 4.29 13.82 36.06
N PRO A 521 5.04 14.75 36.69
CA PRO A 521 4.44 15.79 37.52
C PRO A 521 3.44 16.67 36.75
N GLN A 522 3.77 17.08 35.52
CA GLN A 522 2.86 17.88 34.69
C GLN A 522 1.55 17.13 34.41
N LEU A 523 1.64 15.84 34.12
CA LEU A 523 0.47 14.99 33.92
C LEU A 523 -0.38 14.90 35.19
N ALA A 524 0.25 14.67 36.35
CA ALA A 524 -0.44 14.61 37.62
C ALA A 524 -1.15 15.94 37.97
N THR A 525 -0.51 17.08 37.69
CA THR A 525 -1.12 18.41 37.86
C THR A 525 -2.35 18.58 36.96
N LEU A 526 -2.24 18.25 35.67
CA LEU A 526 -3.37 18.35 34.74
C LEU A 526 -4.51 17.40 35.14
N GLU A 527 -4.20 16.16 35.54
CA GLU A 527 -5.20 15.20 36.02
C GLU A 527 -5.89 15.67 37.31
N ALA A 528 -5.16 16.35 38.20
CA ALA A 528 -5.75 16.97 39.38
C ALA A 528 -6.67 18.16 39.01
N SER A 529 -6.27 18.99 38.04
CA SER A 529 -7.12 20.06 37.51
C SER A 529 -8.37 19.53 36.81
N LEU A 530 -8.28 18.43 36.05
CA LEU A 530 -9.43 17.81 35.41
C LEU A 530 -10.43 17.26 36.44
N LYS A 531 -9.97 16.75 37.59
CA LYS A 531 -10.88 16.35 38.68
C LYS A 531 -11.67 17.52 39.27
N ALA A 532 -11.14 18.74 39.17
CA ALA A 532 -11.83 19.94 39.63
C ALA A 532 -12.85 20.47 38.59
N ASP A 533 -12.64 20.16 37.31
CA ASP A 533 -13.53 20.50 36.20
C ASP A 533 -13.52 19.37 35.15
N GLU A 534 -14.33 18.34 35.40
CA GLU A 534 -14.36 17.12 34.58
C GLU A 534 -14.86 17.36 33.15
N SER A 535 -15.45 18.54 32.89
CA SER A 535 -16.02 18.92 31.60
C SER A 535 -15.01 19.59 30.65
N ASN A 536 -13.81 19.90 31.14
CA ASN A 536 -12.83 20.69 30.40
C ASN A 536 -12.18 19.92 29.25
N LYS A 537 -12.70 20.12 28.03
CA LYS A 537 -12.24 19.44 26.81
C LYS A 537 -10.76 19.67 26.51
N ASP A 538 -10.23 20.86 26.79
CA ASP A 538 -8.83 21.20 26.52
C ASP A 538 -7.88 20.50 27.50
N LEU A 539 -8.25 20.41 28.78
CA LEU A 539 -7.49 19.63 29.77
C LEU A 539 -7.48 18.14 29.39
N ILE A 540 -8.62 17.58 28.99
CA ILE A 540 -8.72 16.18 28.53
C ILE A 540 -7.77 15.96 27.34
N LYS A 541 -7.77 16.87 26.36
CA LYS A 541 -6.88 16.80 25.19
C LYS A 541 -5.40 16.83 25.60
N LYS A 542 -4.98 17.80 26.43
CA LYS A 542 -3.59 17.93 26.90
C LYS A 542 -3.11 16.72 27.72
N ILE A 543 -3.96 16.21 28.63
CA ILE A 543 -3.67 14.99 29.41
C ILE A 543 -3.43 13.81 28.47
N LYS A 544 -4.28 13.66 27.45
CA LYS A 544 -4.16 12.58 26.46
C LYS A 544 -2.85 12.69 25.67
N GLU A 545 -2.53 13.87 25.14
CA GLU A 545 -1.28 14.13 24.41
C GLU A 545 -0.05 13.81 25.26
N LEU A 546 -0.07 14.20 26.54
CA LEU A 546 1.03 13.96 27.46
C LEU A 546 1.18 12.47 27.81
N LYS A 547 0.06 11.73 27.98
CA LYS A 547 0.06 10.27 28.19
C LYS A 547 0.67 9.54 26.99
N GLU A 548 0.26 9.88 25.77
CA GLU A 548 0.82 9.27 24.56
C GLU A 548 2.31 9.62 24.41
N LYS A 549 2.72 10.87 24.70
CA LYS A 549 4.13 11.26 24.71
C LYS A 549 4.97 10.41 25.69
N ILE A 550 4.48 10.21 26.92
CA ILE A 550 5.18 9.36 27.92
C ILE A 550 5.27 7.91 27.45
N LYS A 551 4.18 7.34 26.91
CA LYS A 551 4.13 5.98 26.37
C LYS A 551 5.11 5.79 25.21
N ASP A 552 5.24 6.78 24.34
CA ASP A 552 6.20 6.79 23.23
C ASP A 552 7.65 6.81 23.71
N LEU A 553 7.97 7.60 24.73
CA LEU A 553 9.28 7.62 25.36
C LEU A 553 9.60 6.27 26.04
N GLN A 554 8.62 5.64 26.69
CA GLN A 554 8.78 4.31 27.28
C GLN A 554 9.05 3.23 26.22
N ALA A 555 8.32 3.24 25.10
CA ALA A 555 8.58 2.34 23.98
C ALA A 555 10.00 2.53 23.43
N SER A 556 10.48 3.77 23.34
CA SER A 556 11.83 4.09 22.88
C SER A 556 12.91 3.51 23.82
N ILE A 557 12.70 3.57 25.15
CA ILE A 557 13.58 2.92 26.13
C ILE A 557 13.61 1.40 25.94
N LEU A 558 12.46 0.75 25.69
CA LEU A 558 12.39 -0.69 25.45
C LEU A 558 13.19 -1.08 24.19
N VAL A 559 13.08 -0.31 23.12
CA VAL A 559 13.85 -0.53 21.88
C VAL A 559 15.35 -0.38 22.13
N MET A 560 15.79 0.69 22.80
CA MET A 560 17.21 0.92 23.10
C MET A 560 17.79 -0.20 23.99
N ASN A 561 17.05 -0.64 25.01
CA ASN A 561 17.46 -1.77 25.86
C ASN A 561 17.59 -3.07 25.05
N ALA A 562 16.65 -3.32 24.15
CA ALA A 562 16.70 -4.50 23.29
C ALA A 562 17.88 -4.48 22.32
N GLN A 563 18.20 -3.30 21.77
CA GLN A 563 19.39 -3.12 20.94
C GLN A 563 20.69 -3.42 21.72
N ILE A 564 20.80 -2.99 22.99
CA ILE A 564 21.96 -3.31 23.82
C ILE A 564 22.14 -4.82 24.00
N LYS A 565 21.05 -5.55 24.26
CA LYS A 565 21.07 -7.02 24.38
C LYS A 565 21.32 -7.73 23.05
N PHE A 566 20.95 -7.10 21.94
CA PHE A 566 21.10 -7.63 20.59
C PHE A 566 22.55 -7.68 20.12
N ILE A 567 23.37 -6.69 20.50
CA ILE A 567 24.74 -6.51 20.01
C ILE A 567 25.62 -7.78 20.11
N PRO A 568 25.73 -8.47 21.28
CA PRO A 568 26.56 -9.67 21.37
C PRO A 568 26.11 -10.81 20.44
N SER A 569 24.79 -10.96 20.27
CA SER A 569 24.22 -11.96 19.35
C SER A 569 24.52 -11.62 17.90
N PHE A 570 24.45 -10.34 17.56
CA PHE A 570 24.76 -9.83 16.23
C PHE A 570 26.25 -10.00 15.87
N ASP A 571 27.17 -9.71 16.80
CA ASP A 571 28.61 -9.95 16.63
C ASP A 571 28.89 -11.44 16.40
N LYS A 572 28.29 -12.31 17.22
CA LYS A 572 28.39 -13.76 17.06
C LYS A 572 27.86 -14.24 15.70
N MET A 573 26.77 -13.64 15.21
CA MET A 573 26.23 -13.91 13.88
C MET A 573 27.23 -13.49 12.79
N LEU A 574 27.81 -12.29 12.85
CA LEU A 574 28.80 -11.84 11.87
C LEU A 574 30.03 -12.75 11.83
N ASP A 575 30.52 -13.17 12.99
CA ASP A 575 31.68 -14.08 13.08
C ASP A 575 31.35 -15.47 12.50
N LYS A 576 30.13 -16.00 12.73
CA LYS A 576 29.64 -17.23 12.08
C LYS A 576 29.58 -17.10 10.56
N ILE A 577 29.05 -15.98 10.04
CA ILE A 577 28.99 -15.74 8.58
C ILE A 577 30.42 -15.66 8.02
N LYS A 578 31.34 -15.00 8.72
CA LYS A 578 32.75 -14.92 8.32
C LYS A 578 33.38 -16.30 8.22
N GLN A 579 33.15 -17.17 9.20
CA GLN A 579 33.61 -18.56 9.18
C GLN A 579 33.00 -19.38 8.03
N ALA A 580 31.72 -19.13 7.69
CA ALA A 580 31.01 -19.83 6.60
C ALA A 580 31.29 -19.27 5.19
N THR A 581 31.98 -18.12 5.08
CA THR A 581 32.19 -17.41 3.80
C THR A 581 32.87 -18.25 2.72
N PRO A 582 33.88 -19.11 3.02
CA PRO A 582 34.49 -19.98 2.01
C PRO A 582 33.50 -20.90 1.30
N ALA A 583 32.42 -21.32 1.98
CA ALA A 583 31.36 -22.16 1.42
C ALA A 583 30.27 -21.37 0.68
N LEU A 584 30.18 -20.06 0.91
CA LEU A 584 29.19 -19.18 0.26
C LEU A 584 29.64 -18.67 -1.11
N THR A 585 30.94 -18.72 -1.40
CA THR A 585 31.51 -18.32 -2.68
C THR A 585 31.42 -19.45 -3.71
N LEU A 586 30.97 -19.16 -4.94
CA LEU A 586 30.85 -20.16 -6.00
C LEU A 586 32.24 -20.72 -6.41
N PRO A 587 32.39 -22.05 -6.62
CA PRO A 587 33.62 -22.62 -7.16
C PRO A 587 33.88 -22.11 -8.59
N SER A 588 35.12 -21.68 -8.87
CA SER A 588 35.57 -21.12 -10.15
C SER A 588 35.31 -22.03 -11.38
N ASN A 589 35.21 -23.33 -11.15
CA ASN A 589 35.14 -24.40 -12.14
C ASN A 589 33.72 -24.59 -12.71
N VAL A 590 32.70 -24.03 -12.07
CA VAL A 590 31.28 -24.18 -12.46
C VAL A 590 30.84 -23.06 -13.42
N LEU A 591 31.64 -21.99 -13.55
CA LEU A 591 31.23 -20.73 -14.20
C LEU A 591 31.80 -20.50 -15.61
N SER A 592 32.66 -21.39 -16.12
CA SER A 592 33.31 -21.26 -17.43
C SER A 592 32.43 -21.68 -18.63
N ASN A 593 31.24 -22.25 -18.37
CA ASN A 593 30.40 -22.79 -19.44
C ASN A 593 29.10 -21.96 -19.56
N LYS A 594 29.06 -21.04 -20.52
CA LYS A 594 27.98 -20.03 -20.70
C LYS A 594 26.58 -20.65 -20.91
N SER A 595 26.47 -21.81 -21.56
CA SER A 595 25.18 -22.49 -21.75
C SER A 595 24.70 -23.17 -20.46
N ILE A 596 25.63 -23.73 -19.68
CA ILE A 596 25.38 -24.31 -18.35
C ILE A 596 25.05 -23.21 -17.34
N LEU A 597 25.59 -21.99 -17.47
CA LEU A 597 25.24 -20.88 -16.57
C LEU A 597 23.76 -20.46 -16.68
N ASN A 598 23.20 -20.47 -17.88
CA ASN A 598 21.80 -20.10 -18.10
C ASN A 598 20.86 -21.28 -17.80
N GLN A 599 21.21 -22.50 -18.22
CA GLN A 599 20.40 -23.70 -17.91
C GLN A 599 20.49 -24.12 -16.45
N ARG A 600 21.63 -23.94 -15.77
CA ARG A 600 21.79 -24.20 -14.33
C ARG A 600 21.51 -23.00 -13.44
N LYS A 601 21.39 -21.75 -13.91
CA LYS A 601 20.70 -20.74 -13.08
C LYS A 601 19.26 -21.20 -12.82
N THR A 602 18.59 -21.70 -13.85
CA THR A 602 17.24 -22.28 -13.76
C THR A 602 17.24 -23.66 -13.09
N ALA A 603 18.20 -24.55 -13.39
CA ALA A 603 18.25 -25.90 -12.80
C ALA A 603 18.91 -25.98 -11.41
N MET A 604 19.70 -25.00 -10.97
CA MET A 604 20.22 -24.89 -9.59
C MET A 604 19.19 -24.18 -8.68
N MET A 605 18.29 -23.38 -9.26
CA MET A 605 17.05 -22.96 -8.61
C MET A 605 16.08 -24.14 -8.39
N LEU A 606 16.10 -25.15 -9.28
CA LEU A 606 15.28 -26.37 -9.17
C LEU A 606 15.98 -27.54 -8.46
N ARG A 607 17.32 -27.61 -8.41
CA ARG A 607 18.09 -28.65 -7.66
C ARG A 607 18.34 -28.30 -6.19
N LEU A 608 17.85 -27.15 -5.72
CA LEU A 608 17.57 -26.95 -4.29
C LEU A 608 16.40 -27.86 -3.79
N ASN A 609 15.84 -28.71 -4.65
CA ASN A 609 14.72 -29.64 -4.37
C ASN A 609 15.09 -31.03 -3.86
N GLU A 610 16.36 -31.45 -3.75
CA GLU A 610 16.63 -32.83 -3.32
C GLU A 610 16.54 -33.05 -1.80
N ASP A 611 16.53 -31.96 -1.01
CA ASP A 611 16.24 -31.97 0.44
C ASP A 611 15.15 -30.96 0.80
N ILE A 612 14.08 -30.83 0.00
CA ILE A 612 12.88 -30.12 0.47
C ILE A 612 12.11 -31.10 1.36
N PRO A 613 11.99 -30.84 2.68
CA PRO A 613 11.04 -31.55 3.51
C PRO A 613 9.67 -31.45 2.83
N ASN A 614 8.85 -32.48 2.96
CA ASN A 614 7.48 -32.50 2.45
C ASN A 614 6.85 -31.11 2.56
N LEU A 615 6.16 -30.56 1.53
CA LEU A 615 5.61 -29.19 1.54
C LEU A 615 4.79 -28.83 2.81
N LYS A 616 4.36 -29.84 3.57
CA LYS A 616 3.69 -29.75 4.86
C LYS A 616 4.62 -29.52 6.08
N GLU A 617 5.93 -29.55 5.89
CA GLU A 617 7.00 -29.49 6.91
C GLU A 617 7.89 -28.24 6.77
N LEU A 618 7.66 -27.40 5.74
CA LEU A 618 8.39 -26.15 5.56
C LEU A 618 8.03 -25.15 6.65
N SER A 619 9.05 -24.59 7.31
CA SER A 619 8.86 -23.55 8.31
C SER A 619 8.62 -22.18 7.66
N LEU A 620 7.96 -21.26 8.38
CA LEU A 620 7.76 -19.84 7.97
C LEU A 620 9.08 -19.15 7.55
N GLU A 621 10.21 -19.67 8.04
CA GLU A 621 11.57 -19.23 7.81
C GLU A 621 12.18 -19.71 6.46
N ASP A 622 11.79 -20.88 5.96
CA ASP A 622 12.30 -21.50 4.72
C ASP A 622 11.61 -20.91 3.48
N LEU A 623 10.28 -20.99 3.48
CA LEU A 623 9.46 -19.84 3.83
C LEU A 623 9.95 -18.48 3.26
N ALA A 624 10.03 -17.46 4.09
CA ALA A 624 10.46 -16.12 3.67
C ALA A 624 11.78 -16.04 2.87
N TRP A 625 12.68 -17.04 2.95
CA TRP A 625 13.95 -17.06 2.20
C TRP A 625 13.82 -17.30 0.69
N MET A 626 13.00 -18.25 0.21
CA MET A 626 12.90 -18.43 -1.26
C MET A 626 12.17 -17.25 -1.90
N SER A 627 11.29 -16.53 -1.17
CA SER A 627 10.68 -15.25 -1.60
C SER A 627 11.75 -14.20 -1.96
N PHE A 628 12.73 -14.06 -1.07
CA PHE A 628 13.78 -13.06 -1.15
C PHE A 628 14.80 -13.39 -2.25
N ALA A 629 15.17 -14.66 -2.41
CA ALA A 629 16.07 -15.11 -3.49
C ALA A 629 15.43 -14.98 -4.89
N ILE A 630 14.11 -15.12 -4.97
CA ILE A 630 13.32 -15.03 -6.21
C ILE A 630 13.19 -13.58 -6.73
N ASN A 631 12.99 -12.59 -5.84
CA ASN A 631 12.82 -11.19 -6.25
C ASN A 631 14.10 -10.54 -6.78
N VAL A 632 15.27 -11.06 -6.42
CA VAL A 632 16.55 -10.59 -6.98
C VAL A 632 16.72 -11.04 -8.45
N HIS A 633 15.94 -12.03 -8.94
CA HIS A 633 16.18 -12.66 -10.25
C HIS A 633 14.95 -13.07 -11.09
N LYS A 634 13.70 -12.65 -10.79
CA LYS A 634 12.55 -13.05 -11.63
C LYS A 634 12.32 -12.15 -12.85
N LYS A 635 12.55 -12.76 -14.03
CA LYS A 635 11.91 -12.41 -15.31
C LYS A 635 10.58 -13.16 -15.53
N ASP A 636 10.25 -14.20 -14.76
CA ASP A 636 9.07 -15.05 -15.03
C ASP A 636 8.29 -15.45 -13.75
N GLY A 637 7.21 -14.71 -13.46
CA GLY A 637 5.88 -15.23 -13.07
C GLY A 637 5.61 -16.18 -11.90
N ALA A 638 6.54 -16.61 -11.03
CA ALA A 638 6.20 -17.53 -9.91
C ALA A 638 6.05 -16.88 -8.50
N PHE A 639 5.24 -17.51 -7.64
CA PHE A 639 4.90 -17.12 -6.26
C PHE A 639 6.09 -16.76 -5.35
N SER A 640 5.91 -15.80 -4.42
CA SER A 640 6.82 -15.46 -3.32
C SER A 640 6.39 -16.19 -2.07
N LEU A 641 7.34 -16.43 -1.17
CA LEU A 641 7.02 -17.00 0.13
C LEU A 641 6.59 -15.99 1.20
N MET A 642 6.61 -14.68 0.90
CA MET A 642 5.69 -13.75 1.60
C MET A 642 4.24 -14.13 1.31
N ASP A 643 3.93 -14.63 0.11
CA ASP A 643 2.60 -15.14 -0.24
C ASP A 643 2.25 -16.39 0.61
N LEU A 644 3.24 -17.20 0.97
CA LEU A 644 3.05 -18.36 1.86
C LEU A 644 3.03 -17.97 3.35
N ALA A 645 3.78 -16.95 3.80
CA ALA A 645 3.61 -16.36 5.14
C ALA A 645 2.24 -15.69 5.31
N ARG A 646 1.72 -15.06 4.25
CA ARG A 646 0.34 -14.55 4.18
C ARG A 646 -0.72 -15.66 4.15
N ASP A 647 -0.39 -16.83 3.62
CA ASP A 647 -1.30 -17.99 3.51
C ASP A 647 -1.21 -18.98 4.68
N ILE A 648 -0.27 -18.78 5.61
CA ILE A 648 -0.29 -19.45 6.90
C ILE A 648 -1.50 -18.91 7.65
N ARG A 649 -2.59 -19.66 7.52
CA ARG A 649 -3.81 -19.42 8.27
C ARG A 649 -3.40 -19.40 9.74
N PRO A 650 -3.74 -18.35 10.52
CA PRO A 650 -3.64 -18.48 11.96
C PRO A 650 -4.37 -19.77 12.35
N LYS A 651 -3.79 -20.57 13.25
CA LYS A 651 -4.41 -21.78 13.84
C LYS A 651 -5.68 -21.46 14.67
N VAL A 652 -6.32 -20.33 14.41
CA VAL A 652 -7.33 -19.73 15.26
C VAL A 652 -8.58 -19.58 14.42
N GLU A 653 -9.55 -20.46 14.69
CA GLU A 653 -10.96 -20.11 14.50
C GLU A 653 -11.20 -18.81 15.26
N PHE A 654 -11.55 -17.77 14.50
CA PHE A 654 -12.17 -16.52 14.93
C PHE A 654 -12.31 -16.36 16.46
N ASN A 655 -11.22 -15.96 17.12
CA ASN A 655 -11.31 -15.49 18.49
C ASN A 655 -11.04 -14.00 18.44
N LEU A 656 -12.13 -13.26 18.62
CA LEU A 656 -12.15 -11.83 18.88
C LEU A 656 -10.88 -11.44 19.66
N GLN A 657 -10.02 -10.65 19.00
CA GLN A 657 -8.64 -10.31 19.42
C GLN A 657 -8.56 -9.42 20.67
N PHE A 658 -9.57 -9.50 21.54
CA PHE A 658 -9.69 -8.75 22.78
C PHE A 658 -9.15 -9.54 23.98
N ASP A 659 -8.89 -10.85 23.84
CA ASP A 659 -8.15 -11.60 24.84
C ASP A 659 -6.64 -11.39 24.67
N LYS A 660 -5.98 -10.94 25.73
CA LYS A 660 -4.62 -10.36 25.77
C LYS A 660 -3.49 -11.32 25.34
N LYS A 661 -3.81 -12.53 24.86
CA LYS A 661 -2.88 -13.66 24.71
C LYS A 661 -2.61 -14.14 23.28
N LEU A 662 -3.31 -13.67 22.25
CA LEU A 662 -3.09 -14.11 20.85
C LEU A 662 -3.00 -12.91 19.88
N LYS A 663 -1.91 -12.13 19.99
CA LYS A 663 -1.64 -10.89 19.23
C LYS A 663 -0.77 -11.12 17.98
N TYR A 664 -1.17 -11.96 17.03
CA TYR A 664 -0.24 -12.29 15.92
C TYR A 664 -0.59 -11.68 14.56
N ILE A 665 -1.80 -11.18 14.30
CA ILE A 665 -2.13 -10.59 12.99
C ILE A 665 -3.06 -9.38 13.14
N GLN A 666 -2.51 -8.18 12.95
CA GLN A 666 -3.29 -6.97 12.69
C GLN A 666 -3.25 -6.70 11.18
N TYR A 667 -4.41 -6.50 10.59
CA TYR A 667 -4.55 -6.12 9.19
C TYR A 667 -4.69 -4.61 9.06
N TYR A 668 -4.32 -4.10 7.89
CA TYR A 668 -4.40 -2.72 7.46
C TYR A 668 -4.88 -2.69 6.02
N SER A 669 -5.43 -1.55 5.61
CA SER A 669 -5.62 -1.18 4.22
C SER A 669 -4.94 0.17 4.08
N PRO A 670 -3.60 0.24 3.98
CA PRO A 670 -2.96 1.52 3.75
C PRO A 670 -3.44 2.06 2.40
N PRO A 671 -3.75 3.36 2.29
CA PRO A 671 -4.13 3.98 1.02
C PRO A 671 -3.20 3.61 -0.14
N ALA A 672 -1.89 3.48 0.18
CA ALA A 672 -0.84 3.08 -0.74
C ALA A 672 -1.09 1.79 -1.51
N ILE A 673 -1.90 0.85 -1.00
CA ILE A 673 -2.13 -0.43 -1.70
C ILE A 673 -2.75 -0.23 -3.09
N ILE A 674 -3.68 0.72 -3.21
CA ILE A 674 -4.38 1.03 -4.46
C ILE A 674 -3.37 1.56 -5.48
N HIS A 675 -2.54 2.50 -5.05
CA HIS A 675 -1.45 3.03 -5.87
C HIS A 675 -0.46 1.93 -6.29
N GLN A 676 -0.05 1.05 -5.36
CA GLN A 676 0.85 -0.06 -5.68
C GLN A 676 0.26 -1.05 -6.69
N ILE A 677 -1.06 -1.32 -6.63
CA ILE A 677 -1.75 -2.17 -7.61
C ILE A 677 -1.72 -1.50 -8.98
N ALA A 678 -2.10 -0.22 -9.06
CA ALA A 678 -2.08 0.56 -10.30
C ALA A 678 -0.69 0.61 -10.93
N ARG A 679 0.35 0.64 -10.10
CA ARG A 679 1.75 0.65 -10.54
C ARG A 679 2.35 -0.70 -10.90
N ASN A 680 1.55 -1.78 -10.85
CA ASN A 680 2.06 -3.14 -11.02
C ASN A 680 3.15 -3.52 -10.01
N MET A 681 3.13 -2.90 -8.83
CA MET A 681 4.03 -3.20 -7.72
C MET A 681 3.42 -4.19 -6.73
N TYR A 682 2.10 -4.31 -6.74
CA TYR A 682 1.37 -5.31 -5.98
C TYR A 682 1.42 -6.65 -6.72
N LYS A 683 1.90 -7.69 -6.04
CA LYS A 683 2.20 -8.98 -6.68
C LYS A 683 0.98 -9.86 -6.90
N GLU A 684 0.06 -9.86 -5.93
CA GLU A 684 -1.17 -10.66 -5.96
C GLU A 684 -2.24 -9.90 -6.75
N LYS A 685 -1.94 -9.57 -8.02
CA LYS A 685 -2.94 -8.97 -8.89
C LYS A 685 -4.11 -9.92 -9.04
N ASP A 686 -5.29 -9.41 -8.74
CA ASP A 686 -6.52 -10.12 -9.03
C ASP A 686 -6.69 -10.13 -10.58
N PRO A 687 -6.86 -11.31 -11.21
CA PRO A 687 -6.94 -11.41 -12.67
C PRO A 687 -8.24 -10.84 -13.26
N ASP A 688 -9.26 -10.59 -12.42
CA ASP A 688 -10.53 -9.99 -12.84
C ASP A 688 -10.60 -8.50 -12.50
N LEU A 689 -9.78 -7.99 -11.58
CA LEU A 689 -9.81 -6.59 -11.17
C LEU A 689 -8.67 -5.78 -11.79
N VAL A 690 -9.00 -4.60 -12.27
CA VAL A 690 -8.03 -3.62 -12.73
C VAL A 690 -8.21 -2.33 -11.94
N ILE A 691 -7.10 -1.80 -11.44
CA ILE A 691 -7.03 -0.45 -10.89
C ILE A 691 -6.11 0.35 -11.80
N THR A 692 -6.62 1.47 -12.32
CA THR A 692 -5.91 2.31 -13.28
C THR A 692 -5.83 3.72 -12.73
N ALA A 693 -4.62 4.27 -12.63
CA ALA A 693 -4.45 5.69 -12.33
C ALA A 693 -4.80 6.51 -13.57
N LEU A 694 -5.68 7.51 -13.40
CA LEU A 694 -6.22 8.31 -14.51
C LEU A 694 -5.65 9.71 -14.54
N GLY A 695 -5.26 10.24 -13.38
CA GLY A 695 -4.68 11.57 -13.26
C GLY A 695 -4.40 11.93 -11.82
N THR A 696 -3.93 13.15 -11.62
CA THR A 696 -3.75 13.77 -10.31
C THR A 696 -4.41 15.14 -10.36
N ALA A 697 -5.38 15.34 -9.47
CA ALA A 697 -6.03 16.63 -9.26
C ALA A 697 -5.11 17.55 -8.43
N PHE A 698 -4.99 18.79 -8.89
CA PHE A 698 -4.26 19.89 -8.26
C PHE A 698 -5.14 21.12 -8.23
N ASP A 699 -4.89 22.01 -7.29
CA ASP A 699 -5.56 23.31 -7.28
C ASP A 699 -5.27 24.07 -8.58
N GLN A 700 -6.27 24.74 -9.15
CA GLN A 700 -6.17 25.41 -10.44
C GLN A 700 -5.08 26.50 -10.42
N GLU A 701 -4.82 27.13 -9.27
CA GLU A 701 -3.76 28.14 -9.12
C GLU A 701 -2.34 27.54 -9.16
N GLU A 702 -2.20 26.22 -8.97
CA GLU A 702 -0.92 25.50 -9.00
C GLU A 702 -0.53 25.00 -10.40
N VAL A 703 -1.41 25.20 -11.38
CA VAL A 703 -1.35 24.55 -12.69
C VAL A 703 -1.28 25.59 -13.80
N GLU A 704 -0.49 25.30 -14.84
CA GLU A 704 -0.47 26.07 -16.08
C GLU A 704 -0.67 25.18 -17.31
N GLU A 705 -1.25 25.76 -18.36
CA GLU A 705 -1.38 25.10 -19.66
C GLU A 705 -0.03 25.06 -20.36
N LYS A 706 0.31 23.91 -20.94
CA LYS A 706 1.56 23.78 -21.70
C LYS A 706 1.47 24.52 -23.02
N SER A 707 2.39 25.45 -23.25
CA SER A 707 2.47 26.20 -24.51
C SER A 707 2.74 25.33 -25.74
N ASP A 708 3.28 24.14 -25.54
CA ASP A 708 3.64 23.14 -26.56
C ASP A 708 2.70 21.93 -26.56
N TYR A 709 1.52 22.02 -25.93
CA TYR A 709 0.56 20.92 -25.92
C TYR A 709 0.08 20.58 -27.34
N ASP A 710 0.27 19.31 -27.71
CA ASP A 710 -0.30 18.71 -28.90
C ASP A 710 -1.17 17.53 -28.46
N GLN A 711 -2.46 17.60 -28.78
CA GLN A 711 -3.42 16.53 -28.49
C GLN A 711 -3.01 15.18 -29.13
N ASN A 712 -2.26 15.21 -30.23
CA ASN A 712 -1.75 13.98 -30.86
C ASN A 712 -0.65 13.30 -30.04
N ASN A 713 0.02 14.04 -29.16
CA ASN A 713 1.02 13.51 -28.22
C ASN A 713 0.39 13.14 -26.86
N ASP A 714 -0.90 13.40 -26.67
CA ASP A 714 -1.63 12.99 -25.48
C ASP A 714 -1.91 11.48 -25.52
N ASN A 715 -1.45 10.76 -24.50
CA ASN A 715 -1.63 9.32 -24.37
C ASN A 715 -3.04 8.90 -23.89
N ILE A 716 -4.02 9.81 -23.90
CA ILE A 716 -5.40 9.49 -23.50
C ILE A 716 -6.00 8.32 -24.29
N ASN A 717 -5.67 8.23 -25.59
CA ASN A 717 -6.10 7.11 -26.42
C ASN A 717 -5.43 5.80 -25.99
N GLU A 718 -4.15 5.81 -25.59
CA GLU A 718 -3.50 4.62 -25.03
C GLU A 718 -4.15 4.19 -23.71
N LEU A 719 -4.54 5.15 -22.87
CA LEU A 719 -5.23 4.89 -21.61
C LEU A 719 -6.61 4.29 -21.84
N LYS A 720 -7.39 4.83 -22.78
CA LYS A 720 -8.67 4.27 -23.23
C LYS A 720 -8.50 2.85 -23.74
N GLU A 721 -7.55 2.63 -24.65
CA GLU A 721 -7.34 1.32 -25.25
C GLU A 721 -6.83 0.31 -24.22
N SER A 722 -6.02 0.74 -23.25
CA SER A 722 -5.62 -0.11 -22.13
C SER A 722 -6.85 -0.53 -21.32
N LEU A 723 -7.75 0.40 -20.98
CA LEU A 723 -8.99 0.10 -20.26
C LEU A 723 -9.94 -0.81 -21.08
N LYS A 724 -10.08 -0.55 -22.39
CA LYS A 724 -10.91 -1.36 -23.30
C LYS A 724 -10.38 -2.76 -23.53
N GLN A 725 -9.07 -2.91 -23.74
CA GLN A 725 -8.44 -4.22 -23.92
C GLN A 725 -8.76 -5.11 -22.71
N LEU A 726 -8.73 -4.54 -21.51
CA LEU A 726 -9.10 -5.23 -20.28
C LEU A 726 -10.59 -5.61 -20.19
N PHE A 727 -11.49 -4.90 -20.88
CA PHE A 727 -12.89 -5.30 -20.99
C PHE A 727 -13.13 -6.39 -22.05
N SER A 728 -12.30 -6.42 -23.10
CA SER A 728 -12.45 -7.35 -24.23
C SER A 728 -11.78 -8.72 -24.04
N GLU A 729 -10.68 -8.76 -23.28
CA GLU A 729 -10.05 -10.01 -22.84
C GLU A 729 -10.87 -10.71 -21.76
#